data_AF-A0A3M5TZ00-F1
#
_entry.id   AF-A0A3M5TZ00-F1
#
_cell.length_a   1.000
_cell.length_b   1.000
_cell.length_c   1.000
_cell.angle_alpha   90.00
_cell.angle_beta   90.00
_cell.angle_gamma   90.00
#
_symmetry.space_group_name_H-M   'P 1'
#
loop_
_entity.id
_entity.type
_entity.pdbx_description
1 polymer ?
#
loop_
_entity_poly.entity_id
_entity_poly.type
_entity_poly.pdbx_seq_one_letter_code
_entity_poly.pdbx_strand_id
1 'polypeptide(L)'
;LIGGSLEIETLHLRDLRREVLVTAARELVKKSREEWIDPLEFGPLMASLATNPSEMALFVDKFNKQLTSGTQKDSDRISLSKLLQCSTDSSIGALTSDFVSLGVHPFDRLGKKHFEGKVWHDLFVQNEGRPAYSHKLNDVQKAGLNKEILKGQYELIDDVIFANTFFALEETGLAYPSIMDGNDEKADRLDTWLRVFAGAYRVLDNKFVEGDNVIEWLSGSDIKNKRVHRFAQVVFPGGGAIDGLSGILDDLSALGHPSGIIHIGKLYLKIAKESDPYWRCENCERVHLHRGPGRCTRCGEKLGEQATGRAEELWRNNFLGSRIVRGQEEGVDRFRLRVEELTGQTDDFSDRLRKFKGIFVDDESEIQKRAQEIDMLSVTTTMEVGIDIGALQSVYQANMPPQRFNYQQRVGRAGRRGQAFSLVITFCRGRSHDAYYFAHPRAITGDPPPPPFLAIGHDPIPLRLVRKNWLRAAFKYLRDQCANAGDVYPGDLVMPPDVHGEYISTQDYFHNPQASWPDRLHDALIKTLAERDSFIEVASFDPEQRNRLKEKSNVEQLMKEIGALKIYAPKSEMGLARFLAEWGLLPMYGMPTRVRNLYLGLRPVKVGGTEDYEWSTMDRDLDLAVFEYAPGAVLVKDKQKHRVVGFTGSLSTPQGFKKDDLSIRALSHWYETETWVAVCKSCGSATRTDLIPQASLKCDDCQAEILPDELKRYVTPAGFRTDFNPKDGEEDVGRMSVRSMATLVSAGARLEHGNVTVMHGAGVTIMQMNDGVANIEGEGEGFLVQEASDLRVTMPSGTKKPPKIDGEPQAYEAGWLRSARSTSWGLARWGNIGNPLPPFGLISCKQTESIQLELGAFDPRLDLSHVARRGKYDRLSTRAAAISATQILVQKAALELDVSADEFEALEPRVRSGKPLLQIADALINGSGLCRRLGETVPGGSRPQILDILHDVLENQDQWPLVDFLNVSAEGDHSAQCHTSCYRCVQRYGNRRYHGLLDWRLGLAYLRSMTTPSYACGLEAQDAAYPEIIGWHERALWLAENIAQMRPGVLTAGHLPHSGMPFLLERKGGRETRYVIVHPLWSLDASALSDLLGNDWSPELRFVDTFNLERRPLKTMANWLKAR
;
A
#
# COMPACT_ATOMS: atom_id res chain seq x y z
N LEU A 1 4.20 2.84 1.52
CA LEU A 1 5.18 3.83 2.05
C LEU A 1 6.58 3.40 1.65
N ILE A 2 6.92 2.15 1.91
CA ILE A 2 8.07 1.43 1.33
C ILE A 2 8.05 1.55 -0.20
N GLY A 3 9.03 2.22 -0.78
CA GLY A 3 9.19 2.48 -2.21
C GLY A 3 8.79 3.88 -2.70
N GLY A 4 8.23 4.75 -1.84
CA GLY A 4 7.80 6.09 -2.23
C GLY A 4 8.95 7.03 -2.62
N SER A 5 10.11 6.89 -1.98
CA SER A 5 11.30 7.71 -2.30
C SER A 5 11.79 7.46 -3.72
N LEU A 6 11.89 6.17 -4.09
CA LEU A 6 12.33 5.74 -5.41
C LEU A 6 11.40 6.26 -6.51
N GLU A 7 10.08 6.18 -6.30
CA GLU A 7 9.09 6.64 -7.27
C GLU A 7 9.13 8.17 -7.47
N ILE A 8 9.21 8.94 -6.37
CA ILE A 8 9.31 10.41 -6.44
C ILE A 8 10.56 10.85 -7.19
N GLU A 9 11.74 10.33 -6.80
CA GLU A 9 13.01 10.67 -7.44
C GLU A 9 13.01 10.27 -8.92
N THR A 10 12.45 9.12 -9.23
CA THR A 10 12.31 8.60 -10.59
C THR A 10 11.44 9.49 -11.48
N LEU A 11 10.28 9.92 -10.98
CA LEU A 11 9.36 10.78 -11.74
C LEU A 11 9.96 12.18 -11.93
N HIS A 12 10.55 12.76 -10.89
CA HIS A 12 11.28 14.03 -10.98
C HIS A 12 12.45 13.94 -11.96
N LEU A 13 13.23 12.87 -11.91
CA LEU A 13 14.36 12.66 -12.81
C LEU A 13 13.91 12.54 -14.28
N ARG A 14 12.75 11.92 -14.55
CA ARG A 14 12.16 11.91 -15.90
C ARG A 14 11.83 13.33 -16.37
N ASP A 15 11.23 14.16 -15.52
CA ASP A 15 10.89 15.55 -15.86
C ASP A 15 12.14 16.44 -16.04
N LEU A 16 13.09 16.34 -15.12
CA LEU A 16 14.37 17.04 -15.18
C LEU A 16 15.13 16.69 -16.47
N ARG A 17 15.09 15.43 -16.91
CA ARG A 17 15.69 15.03 -18.19
C ARG A 17 15.04 15.71 -19.39
N ARG A 18 13.71 15.91 -19.38
CA ARG A 18 13.02 16.64 -20.46
C ARG A 18 13.49 18.09 -20.51
N GLU A 19 13.55 18.73 -19.34
CA GLU A 19 13.99 20.11 -19.17
C GLU A 19 15.45 20.31 -19.60
N VAL A 20 16.36 19.43 -19.16
CA VAL A 20 17.78 19.46 -19.55
C VAL A 20 17.93 19.22 -21.06
N LEU A 21 17.20 18.26 -21.63
CA LEU A 21 17.25 17.96 -23.07
C LEU A 21 16.80 19.15 -23.93
N VAL A 22 15.64 19.75 -23.61
CA VAL A 22 15.10 20.89 -24.36
C VAL A 22 15.99 22.12 -24.19
N THR A 23 16.50 22.38 -22.98
CA THR A 23 17.33 23.55 -22.70
C THR A 23 18.69 23.44 -23.38
N ALA A 24 19.37 22.29 -23.26
CA ALA A 24 20.64 22.04 -23.95
C ALA A 24 20.48 22.16 -25.47
N ALA A 25 19.37 21.66 -26.03
CA ALA A 25 19.06 21.82 -27.44
C ALA A 25 18.82 23.30 -27.81
N ARG A 26 18.01 24.06 -27.07
CA ARG A 26 17.80 25.49 -27.31
C ARG A 26 19.10 26.30 -27.28
N GLU A 27 19.97 26.02 -26.31
CA GLU A 27 21.29 26.66 -26.22
C GLU A 27 22.18 26.33 -27.42
N LEU A 28 22.16 25.08 -27.90
CA LEU A 28 22.89 24.71 -29.11
C LEU A 28 22.32 25.39 -30.35
N VAL A 29 20.99 25.54 -30.50
CA VAL A 29 20.38 26.30 -31.62
C VAL A 29 20.84 27.76 -31.56
N LYS A 30 20.83 28.35 -30.35
CA LYS A 30 21.25 29.73 -30.15
C LYS A 30 22.73 29.92 -30.49
N LYS A 31 23.60 29.05 -29.97
CA LYS A 31 25.04 29.06 -30.30
C LYS A 31 25.27 28.83 -31.78
N SER A 32 24.60 27.86 -32.41
CA SER A 32 24.78 27.61 -33.85
C SER A 32 24.35 28.80 -34.71
N ARG A 33 23.33 29.57 -34.27
CA ARG A 33 22.92 30.82 -34.92
C ARG A 33 23.91 31.96 -34.70
N GLU A 34 24.39 32.15 -33.47
CA GLU A 34 25.39 33.19 -33.13
C GLU A 34 26.74 32.92 -33.80
N GLU A 35 27.10 31.64 -33.93
CA GLU A 35 28.35 31.17 -34.52
C GLU A 35 28.27 30.97 -36.03
N TRP A 36 27.08 31.14 -36.63
CA TRP A 36 26.86 30.98 -38.07
C TRP A 36 27.54 32.10 -38.86
N ILE A 37 28.40 31.72 -39.79
CA ILE A 37 29.09 32.65 -40.67
C ILE A 37 28.36 32.69 -42.01
N ASP A 38 27.91 33.87 -42.44
CA ASP A 38 27.30 34.01 -43.77
C ASP A 38 28.36 33.77 -44.86
N PRO A 39 28.13 32.84 -45.81
CA PRO A 39 29.08 32.59 -46.90
C PRO A 39 29.43 33.85 -47.71
N LEU A 40 28.53 34.83 -47.77
CA LEU A 40 28.76 36.12 -48.44
C LEU A 40 29.62 37.09 -47.61
N GLU A 41 29.60 36.98 -46.28
CA GLU A 41 30.39 37.80 -45.36
C GLU A 41 31.77 37.20 -45.06
N PHE A 42 31.99 35.93 -45.43
CA PHE A 42 33.25 35.21 -45.20
C PHE A 42 34.47 35.93 -45.81
N GLY A 43 34.37 36.43 -47.04
CA GLY A 43 35.45 37.16 -47.72
C GLY A 43 35.90 38.44 -46.99
N PRO A 44 34.97 39.35 -46.66
CA PRO A 44 35.25 40.55 -45.84
C PRO A 44 35.84 40.24 -44.46
N LEU A 45 35.30 39.25 -43.73
CA LEU A 45 35.78 38.83 -42.41
C LEU A 45 37.18 38.22 -42.47
N MET A 46 37.47 37.38 -43.48
CA MET A 46 38.81 36.83 -43.72
C MET A 46 39.86 37.91 -43.98
N ALA A 47 39.51 38.97 -44.71
CA ALA A 47 40.41 40.10 -44.95
C ALA A 47 40.71 40.89 -43.65
N SER A 48 39.74 41.00 -42.74
CA SER A 48 39.91 41.68 -41.45
C SER A 48 40.76 40.90 -40.43
N LEU A 49 40.81 39.56 -40.55
CA LEU A 49 41.57 38.67 -39.67
C LEU A 49 43.01 38.40 -40.15
N ALA A 50 43.42 38.98 -41.29
CA ALA A 50 44.72 38.75 -41.92
C ALA A 50 45.93 39.12 -41.05
N THR A 51 45.74 39.95 -40.02
CA THR A 51 46.77 40.36 -39.08
C THR A 51 46.96 39.40 -37.90
N ASN A 52 46.10 38.38 -37.72
CA ASN A 52 46.17 37.41 -36.61
C ASN A 52 46.05 35.96 -37.10
N PRO A 53 47.18 35.28 -37.43
CA PRO A 53 47.18 33.96 -38.06
C PRO A 53 46.48 32.87 -37.25
N SER A 54 46.52 32.95 -35.92
CA SER A 54 45.90 32.00 -34.99
C SER A 54 44.38 32.05 -35.04
N GLU A 55 43.81 33.26 -35.03
CA GLU A 55 42.37 33.48 -35.13
C GLU A 55 41.86 33.18 -36.53
N MET A 56 42.65 33.50 -37.56
CA MET A 56 42.33 33.14 -38.94
C MET A 56 42.26 31.62 -39.14
N ALA A 57 43.19 30.85 -38.57
CA ALA A 57 43.15 29.38 -38.65
C ALA A 57 41.92 28.78 -37.96
N LEU A 58 41.57 29.28 -36.77
CA LEU A 58 40.34 28.89 -36.05
C LEU A 58 39.07 29.28 -36.81
N PHE A 59 39.06 30.46 -37.44
CA PHE A 59 37.92 30.95 -38.22
C PHE A 59 37.71 30.13 -39.51
N VAL A 60 38.79 29.75 -40.20
CA VAL A 60 38.75 28.88 -41.39
C VAL A 60 38.31 27.46 -41.03
N ASP A 61 38.83 26.90 -39.94
CA ASP A 61 38.39 25.59 -39.44
C ASP A 61 36.90 25.61 -39.06
N LYS A 62 36.44 26.68 -38.41
CA LYS A 62 35.03 26.88 -38.06
C LYS A 62 34.12 26.96 -39.30
N PHE A 63 34.52 27.72 -40.33
CA PHE A 63 33.77 27.82 -41.58
C PHE A 63 33.75 26.49 -42.37
N ASN A 64 34.86 25.77 -42.42
CA ASN A 64 34.93 24.45 -43.04
C ASN A 64 34.07 23.41 -42.32
N LYS A 65 34.02 23.45 -40.98
CA LYS A 65 33.11 22.63 -40.15
C LYS A 65 31.63 22.97 -40.39
N GLN A 66 31.31 24.24 -40.63
CA GLN A 66 29.96 24.68 -41.00
C GLN A 66 29.55 24.10 -42.37
N LEU A 67 30.43 24.17 -43.38
CA LEU A 67 30.18 23.63 -44.73
C LEU A 67 30.07 22.10 -44.77
N THR A 68 30.91 21.39 -44.00
CA THR A 68 30.92 19.92 -43.96
C THR A 68 29.78 19.32 -43.15
N SER A 69 29.21 20.06 -42.19
CA SER A 69 28.08 19.58 -41.38
C SER A 69 26.71 19.75 -42.05
N GLY A 70 26.63 20.37 -43.23
CA GLY A 70 25.38 20.53 -43.99
C GLY A 70 24.30 21.35 -43.27
N THR A 71 24.65 22.06 -42.20
CA THR A 71 23.70 22.82 -41.37
C THR A 71 23.15 23.99 -42.18
N GLN A 72 21.85 24.25 -42.07
CA GLN A 72 21.22 25.47 -42.62
C GLN A 72 21.20 26.58 -41.56
N LYS A 73 21.32 27.85 -41.98
CA LYS A 73 21.32 29.07 -41.14
C LYS A 73 20.18 29.12 -40.10
N ASP A 74 19.05 28.48 -40.41
CA ASP A 74 17.83 28.44 -39.58
C ASP A 74 17.29 27.03 -39.31
N SER A 75 18.13 25.98 -39.36
CA SER A 75 17.66 24.65 -38.93
C SER A 75 17.37 24.68 -37.43
N ASP A 76 16.10 24.60 -37.08
CA ASP A 76 15.64 24.38 -35.70
C ASP A 76 15.80 22.90 -35.29
N ARG A 77 16.49 22.08 -36.09
CA ARG A 77 16.72 20.66 -35.85
C ARG A 77 18.17 20.43 -35.39
N ILE A 78 18.34 19.73 -34.28
CA ILE A 78 19.68 19.37 -33.76
C ILE A 78 19.84 17.87 -33.75
N SER A 79 20.96 17.36 -34.27
CA SER A 79 21.32 15.95 -34.13
C SER A 79 21.47 15.57 -32.65
N LEU A 80 20.75 14.55 -32.21
CA LEU A 80 20.85 14.04 -30.83
C LEU A 80 22.27 13.58 -30.49
N SER A 81 23.04 13.12 -31.48
CA SER A 81 24.45 12.80 -31.31
C SER A 81 25.28 13.96 -30.77
N LYS A 82 25.02 15.21 -31.20
CA LYS A 82 25.74 16.42 -30.72
C LYS A 82 25.41 16.76 -29.27
N LEU A 83 24.22 16.40 -28.80
CA LEU A 83 23.81 16.58 -27.40
C LEU A 83 24.41 15.52 -26.48
N LEU A 84 24.67 14.32 -27.03
CA LEU A 84 25.04 13.12 -26.30
C LEU A 84 26.55 12.79 -26.33
N GLN A 85 27.23 13.09 -27.43
CA GLN A 85 28.62 12.69 -27.65
C GLN A 85 29.61 13.70 -27.04
N CYS A 86 30.67 13.15 -26.43
CA CYS A 86 31.86 13.88 -26.04
C CYS A 86 32.65 14.32 -27.29
N SER A 87 33.18 15.55 -27.31
CA SER A 87 34.05 15.97 -28.42
C SER A 87 35.39 15.20 -28.39
N THR A 88 36.15 15.24 -29.48
CA THR A 88 37.47 14.61 -29.60
C THR A 88 38.48 15.06 -28.54
N ASP A 89 38.19 16.15 -27.83
CA ASP A 89 39.14 16.85 -26.95
C ASP A 89 38.97 16.48 -25.48
N SER A 90 38.46 15.27 -25.17
CA SER A 90 38.18 14.80 -23.79
C SER A 90 37.12 15.60 -23.02
N SER A 91 36.35 16.47 -23.69
CA SER A 91 35.27 17.24 -23.07
C SER A 91 33.98 16.43 -23.01
N ILE A 92 33.24 16.59 -21.90
CA ILE A 92 31.99 15.88 -21.64
C ILE A 92 30.85 16.46 -22.49
N GLY A 93 29.96 15.60 -23.00
CA GLY A 93 28.75 16.03 -23.73
C GLY A 93 27.82 16.93 -22.90
N ALA A 94 27.06 17.81 -23.55
CA ALA A 94 26.25 18.84 -22.89
C ALA A 94 25.28 18.28 -21.84
N LEU A 95 24.58 17.20 -22.16
CA LEU A 95 23.65 16.54 -21.23
C LEU A 95 24.36 15.98 -20.00
N THR A 96 25.48 15.28 -20.21
CA THR A 96 26.28 14.69 -19.13
C THR A 96 26.90 15.77 -18.25
N SER A 97 27.35 16.88 -18.83
CA SER A 97 27.84 18.05 -18.10
C SER A 97 26.77 18.62 -17.18
N ASP A 98 25.55 18.80 -17.67
CA ASP A 98 24.44 19.32 -16.85
C ASP A 98 24.05 18.35 -15.73
N PHE A 99 23.93 17.05 -16.01
CA PHE A 99 23.60 16.06 -14.98
C PHE A 99 24.67 16.00 -13.89
N VAL A 100 25.96 15.93 -14.25
CA VAL A 100 27.06 15.90 -13.27
C VAL A 100 27.08 17.19 -12.45
N SER A 101 26.83 18.35 -13.08
CA SER A 101 26.76 19.64 -12.38
C SER A 101 25.64 19.70 -11.36
N LEU A 102 24.50 19.06 -11.64
CA LEU A 102 23.36 18.95 -10.72
C LEU A 102 23.52 17.83 -9.68
N GLY A 103 24.62 17.05 -9.71
CA GLY A 103 24.78 15.89 -8.84
C GLY A 103 23.94 14.68 -9.25
N VAL A 104 23.39 14.65 -10.47
CA VAL A 104 22.57 13.55 -11.00
C VAL A 104 23.46 12.51 -11.67
N HIS A 105 23.21 11.24 -11.39
CA HIS A 105 23.97 10.15 -11.99
C HIS A 105 23.79 10.14 -13.53
N PRO A 106 24.87 10.20 -14.33
CA PRO A 106 24.77 10.46 -15.76
C PRO A 106 24.29 9.28 -16.61
N PHE A 107 24.26 8.05 -16.09
CA PHE A 107 23.94 6.86 -16.90
C PHE A 107 23.26 5.71 -16.15
N ASP A 108 22.78 5.99 -14.95
CA ASP A 108 22.04 5.06 -14.12
C ASP A 108 20.90 5.84 -13.49
N ARG A 109 19.73 5.23 -13.48
CA ARG A 109 18.51 5.82 -12.94
C ARG A 109 18.49 5.80 -11.42
N LEU A 110 19.08 4.78 -10.80
CA LEU A 110 19.06 4.58 -9.34
C LEU A 110 20.23 5.26 -8.62
N GLY A 111 21.27 5.63 -9.37
CA GLY A 111 22.47 6.26 -8.84
C GLY A 111 23.38 5.32 -8.07
N LYS A 112 23.27 4.00 -8.29
CA LYS A 112 24.01 2.94 -7.57
C LYS A 112 24.98 2.15 -8.46
N LYS A 113 24.85 2.23 -9.79
CA LYS A 113 25.75 1.52 -10.70
C LYS A 113 27.19 2.01 -10.52
N HIS A 114 28.11 1.06 -10.31
CA HIS A 114 29.54 1.35 -10.26
C HIS A 114 30.18 1.13 -11.62
N PHE A 115 31.21 1.90 -11.95
CA PHE A 115 32.05 1.67 -13.12
C PHE A 115 33.40 1.13 -12.65
N GLU A 116 33.71 -0.13 -13.00
CA GLU A 116 34.93 -0.82 -12.56
C GLU A 116 35.17 -0.75 -11.04
N GLY A 117 34.09 -0.82 -10.24
CA GLY A 117 34.14 -0.74 -8.77
C GLY A 117 34.28 0.68 -8.20
N LYS A 118 34.34 1.73 -9.04
CA LYS A 118 34.37 3.14 -8.62
C LYS A 118 32.97 3.75 -8.63
N VAL A 119 32.71 4.67 -7.70
CA VAL A 119 31.47 5.45 -7.64
C VAL A 119 31.50 6.53 -8.71
N TRP A 120 30.35 6.84 -9.32
CA TRP A 120 30.28 7.73 -10.48
C TRP A 120 30.83 9.13 -10.24
N HIS A 121 30.65 9.71 -9.04
CA HIS A 121 31.12 11.06 -8.74
C HIS A 121 32.65 11.15 -8.72
N ASP A 122 33.36 10.04 -8.49
CA ASP A 122 34.83 9.99 -8.51
C ASP A 122 35.40 9.96 -9.93
N LEU A 123 34.54 9.70 -10.93
CA LEU A 123 34.90 9.64 -12.34
C LEU A 123 35.00 11.04 -12.97
N PHE A 124 34.55 12.08 -12.25
CA PHE A 124 34.49 13.45 -12.72
C PHE A 124 35.23 14.40 -11.77
N VAL A 125 35.76 15.49 -12.32
CA VAL A 125 36.38 16.60 -11.57
C VAL A 125 35.86 17.92 -12.11
N GLN A 126 35.84 18.95 -11.27
CA GLN A 126 35.45 20.29 -11.69
C GLN A 126 36.66 21.00 -12.29
N ASN A 127 36.53 21.49 -13.53
CA ASN A 127 37.57 22.22 -14.25
C ASN A 127 36.97 23.52 -14.84
N GLU A 128 37.49 24.69 -14.48
CA GLU A 128 37.00 26.00 -14.93
C GLU A 128 35.47 26.19 -14.79
N GLY A 129 34.89 25.63 -13.72
CA GLY A 129 33.45 25.71 -13.45
C GLY A 129 32.58 24.70 -14.21
N ARG A 130 33.15 23.84 -15.06
CA ARG A 130 32.44 22.75 -15.75
C ARG A 130 32.98 21.35 -15.34
N PRO A 131 32.14 20.31 -15.36
CA PRO A 131 32.62 18.95 -15.14
C PRO A 131 33.51 18.48 -16.30
N ALA A 132 34.59 17.80 -15.96
CA ALA A 132 35.48 17.10 -16.88
C ALA A 132 35.77 15.68 -16.36
N TYR A 133 36.26 14.79 -17.23
CA TYR A 133 36.68 13.46 -16.79
C TYR A 133 37.84 13.57 -15.79
N SER A 134 37.82 12.72 -14.77
CA SER A 134 38.87 12.65 -13.78
C SER A 134 40.22 12.34 -14.41
N HIS A 135 41.26 13.05 -14.00
CA HIS A 135 42.65 12.79 -14.40
C HIS A 135 43.15 11.40 -13.96
N LYS A 136 42.42 10.71 -13.07
CA LYS A 136 42.70 9.34 -12.62
C LYS A 136 42.25 8.25 -13.61
N LEU A 137 41.59 8.61 -14.70
CA LEU A 137 41.14 7.68 -15.75
C LEU A 137 42.09 7.75 -16.95
N ASN A 138 42.49 6.59 -17.46
CA ASN A 138 43.21 6.52 -18.73
C ASN A 138 42.23 6.62 -19.93
N ASP A 139 42.75 6.79 -21.15
CA ASP A 139 41.90 7.04 -22.32
C ASP A 139 41.00 5.84 -22.69
N VAL A 140 41.44 4.61 -22.39
CA VAL A 140 40.62 3.40 -22.57
C VAL A 140 39.44 3.39 -21.60
N GLN A 141 39.67 3.73 -20.34
CA GLN A 141 38.63 3.84 -19.31
C GLN A 141 37.67 4.98 -19.61
N LYS A 142 38.15 6.13 -20.10
CA LYS A 142 37.30 7.23 -20.56
C LYS A 142 36.40 6.78 -21.73
N ALA A 143 36.95 6.06 -22.71
CA ALA A 143 36.19 5.54 -23.84
C ALA A 143 35.15 4.50 -23.40
N GLY A 144 35.51 3.60 -22.48
CA GLY A 144 34.58 2.63 -21.89
C GLY A 144 33.46 3.29 -21.08
N LEU A 145 33.79 4.29 -20.27
CA LEU A 145 32.83 5.08 -19.51
C LEU A 145 31.88 5.86 -20.43
N ASN A 146 32.40 6.47 -21.50
CA ASN A 146 31.59 7.17 -22.49
C ASN A 146 30.60 6.21 -23.19
N LYS A 147 31.02 4.98 -23.50
CA LYS A 147 30.13 3.95 -24.05
C LYS A 147 28.99 3.59 -23.08
N GLU A 148 29.30 3.41 -21.80
CA GLU A 148 28.28 3.18 -20.77
C GLU A 148 27.34 4.37 -20.60
N ILE A 149 27.88 5.60 -20.66
CA ILE A 149 27.09 6.82 -20.59
C ILE A 149 26.10 6.91 -21.75
N LEU A 150 26.58 6.70 -22.97
CA LEU A 150 25.75 6.74 -24.17
C LEU A 150 24.65 5.68 -24.10
N LYS A 151 24.99 4.44 -23.74
CA LYS A 151 24.00 3.36 -23.59
C LYS A 151 22.91 3.72 -22.59
N GLY A 152 23.30 4.20 -21.41
CA GLY A 152 22.35 4.63 -20.38
C GLY A 152 21.50 5.82 -20.83
N GLN A 153 22.10 6.85 -21.43
CA GLN A 153 21.38 8.03 -21.89
C GLN A 153 20.39 7.73 -23.02
N TYR A 154 20.70 6.83 -23.95
CA TYR A 154 19.75 6.45 -25.00
C TYR A 154 18.47 5.82 -24.42
N GLU A 155 18.61 4.88 -23.48
CA GLU A 155 17.47 4.28 -22.80
C GLU A 155 16.60 5.35 -22.09
N LEU A 156 17.25 6.33 -21.47
CA LEU A 156 16.59 7.40 -20.72
C LEU A 156 15.93 8.45 -21.61
N ILE A 157 16.47 8.67 -22.81
CA ILE A 157 15.92 9.59 -23.82
C ILE A 157 14.71 8.97 -24.52
N ASP A 158 14.70 7.66 -24.78
CA ASP A 158 13.53 6.94 -25.30
C ASP A 158 12.28 7.22 -24.44
N ASP A 159 12.44 7.06 -23.12
CA ASP A 159 11.44 7.33 -22.07
C ASP A 159 10.88 8.77 -22.08
N VAL A 160 11.61 9.72 -22.68
CA VAL A 160 11.26 11.15 -22.77
C VAL A 160 10.66 11.50 -24.13
N ILE A 161 11.34 11.15 -25.21
CA ILE A 161 10.99 11.52 -26.58
C ILE A 161 9.78 10.73 -27.09
N PHE A 162 9.75 9.42 -26.85
CA PHE A 162 8.73 8.52 -27.39
C PHE A 162 7.60 8.20 -26.39
N ALA A 163 7.53 8.95 -25.29
CA ALA A 163 6.44 8.87 -24.33
C ALA A 163 5.07 9.02 -25.01
N ASN A 164 4.09 8.23 -24.57
CA ASN A 164 2.69 8.28 -25.01
C ASN A 164 1.75 8.94 -23.99
N THR A 165 2.32 9.73 -23.07
CA THR A 165 1.60 10.43 -21.99
C THR A 165 1.43 11.92 -22.32
N PHE A 166 0.61 12.62 -21.53
CA PHE A 166 0.46 14.09 -21.57
C PHE A 166 1.79 14.86 -21.39
N PHE A 167 2.84 14.18 -20.91
CA PHE A 167 4.17 14.73 -20.67
C PHE A 167 5.16 14.45 -21.82
N ALA A 168 4.69 13.91 -22.95
CA ALA A 168 5.54 13.76 -24.14
C ALA A 168 5.97 15.12 -24.68
N LEU A 169 7.21 15.23 -25.19
CA LEU A 169 7.74 16.51 -25.70
C LEU A 169 6.82 17.16 -26.75
N GLU A 170 6.26 16.37 -27.65
CA GLU A 170 5.33 16.84 -28.68
C GLU A 170 4.01 17.40 -28.07
N GLU A 171 3.51 16.78 -26.99
CA GLU A 171 2.29 17.22 -26.26
C GLU A 171 2.52 18.49 -25.46
N THR A 172 3.76 18.71 -24.97
CA THR A 172 4.15 19.97 -24.32
C THR A 172 4.28 21.12 -25.31
N GLY A 173 4.38 20.82 -26.61
CA GLY A 173 4.64 21.78 -27.66
C GLY A 173 6.09 22.24 -27.76
N LEU A 174 7.02 21.72 -26.96
CA LEU A 174 8.41 22.24 -26.88
C LEU A 174 9.31 21.73 -28.01
N ALA A 175 9.17 20.46 -28.39
CA ALA A 175 10.00 19.81 -29.40
C ALA A 175 9.37 18.50 -29.88
N TYR A 176 9.81 17.97 -31.03
CA TYR A 176 9.48 16.62 -31.48
C TYR A 176 10.69 15.95 -32.16
N PRO A 177 10.80 14.61 -32.10
CA PRO A 177 11.89 13.90 -32.77
C PRO A 177 11.68 13.87 -34.27
N SER A 178 12.77 13.89 -35.01
CA SER A 178 12.78 13.86 -36.46
C SER A 178 13.87 12.95 -37.02
N ILE A 179 13.63 12.38 -38.21
CA ILE A 179 14.57 11.50 -38.90
C ILE A 179 15.60 12.29 -39.73
N MET A 180 15.31 13.52 -40.16
CA MET A 180 16.19 14.28 -41.06
C MET A 180 16.29 15.77 -40.72
N ASP A 181 17.32 16.44 -41.25
CA ASP A 181 17.65 17.86 -41.02
C ASP A 181 16.92 18.84 -41.98
N GLY A 182 15.91 18.38 -42.73
CA GLY A 182 15.17 19.20 -43.72
C GLY A 182 13.73 19.53 -43.30
N ASN A 183 13.17 20.65 -43.75
CA ASN A 183 11.77 21.05 -43.48
C ASN A 183 10.80 20.65 -44.62
N ASP A 184 11.14 19.59 -45.33
CA ASP A 184 10.46 19.17 -46.55
C ASP A 184 9.24 18.29 -46.20
N GLU A 185 8.25 18.19 -47.10
CA GLU A 185 7.07 17.31 -46.92
C GLU A 185 7.46 15.85 -46.66
N LYS A 186 8.63 15.42 -47.18
CA LYS A 186 9.21 14.10 -46.91
C LYS A 186 9.60 13.92 -45.44
N ALA A 187 10.10 14.97 -44.78
CA ALA A 187 10.49 14.93 -43.38
C ALA A 187 9.27 14.73 -42.48
N ASP A 188 8.21 15.54 -42.66
CA ASP A 188 6.96 15.43 -41.90
C ASP A 188 6.28 14.07 -42.09
N ARG A 189 6.37 13.50 -43.30
CA ARG A 189 5.90 12.14 -43.58
C ARG A 189 6.68 11.10 -42.78
N LEU A 190 8.02 11.15 -42.80
CA LEU A 190 8.85 10.19 -42.07
C LEU A 190 8.72 10.36 -40.56
N ASP A 191 8.63 11.58 -40.04
CA ASP A 191 8.46 11.87 -38.61
C ASP A 191 7.13 11.33 -38.07
N THR A 192 6.09 11.28 -38.93
CA THR A 192 4.83 10.60 -38.63
C THR A 192 5.05 9.11 -38.42
N TRP A 193 5.79 8.47 -39.33
CA TRP A 193 6.11 7.05 -39.28
C TRP A 193 7.06 6.69 -38.14
N LEU A 194 8.01 7.57 -37.80
CA LEU A 194 8.85 7.49 -36.62
C LEU A 194 7.99 7.30 -35.36
N ARG A 195 6.97 8.14 -35.19
CA ARG A 195 6.05 8.09 -34.04
C ARG A 195 5.23 6.79 -34.01
N VAL A 196 4.80 6.29 -35.16
CA VAL A 196 4.02 5.04 -35.28
C VAL A 196 4.89 3.81 -34.98
N PHE A 197 6.13 3.79 -35.48
CA PHE A 197 7.10 2.71 -35.28
C PHE A 197 7.59 2.67 -33.83
N ALA A 198 7.89 3.83 -33.24
CA ALA A 198 8.20 3.93 -31.81
C ALA A 198 7.02 3.45 -30.94
N GLY A 199 5.78 3.78 -31.31
CA GLY A 199 4.57 3.27 -30.67
C GLY A 199 4.32 1.76 -30.83
N ALA A 200 5.13 1.07 -31.64
CA ALA A 200 5.16 -0.37 -31.83
C ALA A 200 6.44 -1.01 -31.22
N TYR A 201 7.17 -0.28 -30.37
CA TYR A 201 8.42 -0.70 -29.72
C TYR A 201 9.55 -1.01 -30.71
N ARG A 202 9.66 -0.25 -31.81
CA ARG A 202 10.72 -0.38 -32.82
C ARG A 202 11.89 0.61 -32.63
N VAL A 203 12.33 0.80 -31.40
CA VAL A 203 13.50 1.63 -31.06
C VAL A 203 14.57 0.72 -30.47
N LEU A 204 15.78 0.74 -31.02
CA LEU A 204 16.85 -0.20 -30.63
C LEU A 204 17.20 -0.09 -29.14
N ASP A 205 17.36 1.14 -28.68
CA ASP A 205 17.76 1.46 -27.31
C ASP A 205 16.60 1.40 -26.31
N ASN A 206 15.43 0.93 -26.75
CA ASN A 206 14.30 0.71 -25.87
C ASN A 206 14.57 -0.51 -25.00
N LYS A 207 14.33 -0.37 -23.69
CA LYS A 207 14.50 -1.43 -22.69
C LYS A 207 13.76 -2.75 -22.99
N PHE A 208 12.73 -2.73 -23.82
CA PHE A 208 11.94 -3.91 -24.21
C PHE A 208 12.50 -4.66 -25.44
N VAL A 209 13.54 -4.12 -26.07
CA VAL A 209 14.13 -4.67 -27.29
C VAL A 209 15.46 -5.34 -26.94
N GLU A 210 15.44 -6.67 -26.82
CA GLU A 210 16.67 -7.46 -26.71
C GLU A 210 17.34 -7.54 -28.09
N GLY A 211 18.53 -6.95 -28.23
CA GLY A 211 19.23 -6.83 -29.51
C GLY A 211 19.45 -8.14 -30.27
N ASP A 212 19.44 -9.28 -29.59
CA ASP A 212 19.64 -10.61 -30.18
C ASP A 212 18.32 -11.26 -30.68
N ASN A 213 17.14 -10.71 -30.35
CA ASN A 213 15.82 -11.29 -30.62
C ASN A 213 14.89 -10.36 -31.44
N VAL A 214 15.45 -9.41 -32.20
CA VAL A 214 14.65 -8.45 -32.96
C VAL A 214 14.18 -9.05 -34.29
N ILE A 215 12.86 -9.10 -34.50
CA ILE A 215 12.28 -9.52 -35.78
C ILE A 215 12.59 -8.45 -36.85
N GLU A 216 13.32 -8.82 -37.89
CA GLU A 216 13.63 -7.95 -39.02
C GLU A 216 12.41 -7.76 -39.93
N TRP A 217 12.17 -6.52 -40.36
CA TRP A 217 11.15 -6.18 -41.36
C TRP A 217 11.86 -5.81 -42.66
N LEU A 218 11.92 -6.75 -43.61
CA LEU A 218 12.57 -6.52 -44.90
C LEU A 218 11.62 -5.90 -45.91
N SER A 219 10.33 -6.19 -45.78
CA SER A 219 9.25 -5.66 -46.62
C SER A 219 8.01 -5.33 -45.79
N GLY A 220 7.08 -4.56 -46.37
CA GLY A 220 5.78 -4.28 -45.75
C GLY A 220 4.96 -5.52 -45.40
N SER A 221 5.25 -6.69 -46.01
CA SER A 221 4.58 -7.96 -45.73
C SER A 221 5.02 -8.62 -44.43
N ASP A 222 6.22 -8.26 -43.93
CA ASP A 222 6.77 -8.79 -42.68
C ASP A 222 6.14 -8.12 -41.44
N ILE A 223 5.46 -6.98 -41.64
CA ILE A 223 4.89 -6.16 -40.57
C ILE A 223 3.55 -6.74 -40.10
N LYS A 224 3.61 -7.61 -39.08
CA LYS A 224 2.44 -8.21 -38.43
C LYS A 224 1.83 -7.37 -37.30
N ASN A 225 2.42 -6.21 -36.96
CA ASN A 225 1.94 -5.37 -35.87
C ASN A 225 0.60 -4.70 -36.26
N LYS A 226 -0.48 -5.02 -35.51
CA LYS A 226 -1.84 -4.53 -35.78
C LYS A 226 -1.95 -3.00 -35.82
N ARG A 227 -1.16 -2.28 -35.03
CA ARG A 227 -1.20 -0.81 -34.95
C ARG A 227 -0.60 -0.18 -36.21
N VAL A 228 0.59 -0.63 -36.60
CA VAL A 228 1.30 -0.15 -37.80
C VAL A 228 0.47 -0.45 -39.04
N HIS A 229 -0.06 -1.67 -39.14
CA HIS A 229 -0.88 -2.08 -40.28
C HIS A 229 -2.20 -1.29 -40.38
N ARG A 230 -2.88 -1.04 -39.25
CA ARG A 230 -4.10 -0.21 -39.23
C ARG A 230 -3.82 1.21 -39.70
N PHE A 231 -2.72 1.80 -39.27
CA PHE A 231 -2.34 3.16 -39.70
C PHE A 231 -1.99 3.18 -41.20
N ALA A 232 -1.24 2.18 -41.68
CA ALA A 232 -0.90 2.04 -43.10
C ALA A 232 -2.12 1.94 -44.01
N GLN A 233 -3.15 1.19 -43.61
CA GLN A 233 -4.41 1.07 -44.38
C GLN A 233 -5.14 2.41 -44.56
N VAL A 234 -5.00 3.32 -43.58
CA VAL A 234 -5.65 4.63 -43.62
C VAL A 234 -4.84 5.66 -44.40
N VAL A 235 -3.50 5.54 -44.40
CA VAL A 235 -2.59 6.43 -45.14
C VAL A 235 -2.45 6.00 -46.61
N PHE A 236 -2.46 4.69 -46.89
CA PHE A 236 -2.34 4.10 -48.22
C PHE A 236 -3.62 3.32 -48.60
N PRO A 237 -4.69 4.01 -49.04
CA PRO A 237 -5.95 3.37 -49.42
C PRO A 237 -5.82 2.52 -50.70
N GLY A 238 -6.75 1.59 -50.92
CA GLY A 238 -6.82 0.82 -52.18
C GLY A 238 -5.93 -0.42 -52.27
N GLY A 239 -5.45 -0.96 -51.15
CA GLY A 239 -4.64 -2.19 -51.10
C GLY A 239 -3.12 -1.97 -51.16
N GLY A 240 -2.67 -0.73 -51.39
CA GLY A 240 -1.24 -0.36 -51.44
C GLY A 240 -0.52 -0.23 -50.09
N ALA A 241 -1.10 -0.76 -49.00
CA ALA A 241 -0.51 -0.63 -47.66
C ALA A 241 0.83 -1.37 -47.52
N ILE A 242 0.97 -2.53 -48.19
CA ILE A 242 2.21 -3.32 -48.17
C ILE A 242 3.31 -2.60 -48.94
N ASP A 243 3.04 -2.15 -50.16
CA ASP A 243 4.02 -1.43 -50.99
C ASP A 243 4.42 -0.09 -50.37
N GLY A 244 3.44 0.63 -49.81
CA GLY A 244 3.70 1.88 -49.07
C GLY A 244 4.58 1.66 -47.84
N LEU A 245 4.37 0.59 -47.09
CA LEU A 245 5.22 0.23 -45.95
C LEU A 245 6.63 -0.17 -46.39
N SER A 246 6.78 -0.94 -47.48
CA SER A 246 8.10 -1.26 -48.05
C SER A 246 8.87 0.01 -48.43
N GLY A 247 8.21 0.98 -49.09
CA GLY A 247 8.86 2.26 -49.43
C GLY A 247 9.28 3.09 -48.22
N ILE A 248 8.52 3.03 -47.12
CA ILE A 248 8.92 3.67 -45.85
C ILE A 248 10.11 2.95 -45.21
N LEU A 249 10.17 1.62 -45.27
CA LEU A 249 11.33 0.85 -44.80
C LEU A 249 12.60 1.19 -45.61
N ASP A 250 12.49 1.34 -46.92
CA ASP A 250 13.59 1.73 -47.79
C ASP A 250 14.10 3.14 -47.46
N ASP A 251 13.17 4.10 -47.30
CA ASP A 251 13.49 5.48 -46.90
C ASP A 251 14.20 5.51 -45.52
N LEU A 252 13.71 4.74 -44.55
CA LEU A 252 14.33 4.62 -43.23
C LEU A 252 15.72 3.98 -43.30
N SER A 253 15.86 2.90 -44.08
CA SER A 253 17.12 2.19 -44.28
C SER A 253 18.19 3.10 -44.90
N ALA A 254 17.82 3.89 -45.92
CA ALA A 254 18.70 4.87 -46.55
C ALA A 254 19.21 5.95 -45.56
N LEU A 255 18.42 6.26 -44.53
CA LEU A 255 18.77 7.22 -43.47
C LEU A 255 19.42 6.54 -42.24
N GLY A 256 19.80 5.26 -42.38
CA GLY A 256 20.53 4.52 -41.35
C GLY A 256 19.65 3.88 -40.28
N HIS A 257 18.37 3.64 -40.57
CA HIS A 257 17.39 2.92 -39.75
C HIS A 257 16.94 1.62 -40.44
N PRO A 258 17.84 0.63 -40.57
CA PRO A 258 17.55 -0.60 -41.30
C PRO A 258 16.42 -1.39 -40.64
N SER A 259 15.68 -2.14 -41.45
CA SER A 259 14.59 -3.01 -41.00
C SER A 259 13.51 -2.30 -40.17
N GLY A 260 13.36 -0.97 -40.30
CA GLY A 260 12.42 -0.19 -39.51
C GLY A 260 12.77 -0.12 -38.02
N ILE A 261 14.04 -0.30 -37.65
CA ILE A 261 14.54 -0.12 -36.29
C ILE A 261 15.10 1.29 -36.15
N ILE A 262 14.55 2.05 -35.22
CA ILE A 262 14.94 3.43 -34.95
C ILE A 262 16.17 3.45 -34.04
N HIS A 263 17.21 4.20 -34.45
CA HIS A 263 18.46 4.37 -33.71
C HIS A 263 18.50 5.79 -33.17
N ILE A 264 18.42 5.97 -31.85
CA ILE A 264 18.27 7.31 -31.25
C ILE A 264 19.46 8.22 -31.60
N GLY A 265 20.68 7.67 -31.65
CA GLY A 265 21.89 8.42 -32.00
C GLY A 265 21.90 9.05 -33.40
N LYS A 266 21.03 8.61 -34.31
CA LYS A 266 20.93 9.17 -35.68
C LYS A 266 19.76 10.14 -35.86
N LEU A 267 18.92 10.31 -34.84
CA LEU A 267 17.77 11.21 -34.90
C LEU A 267 18.17 12.67 -34.69
N TYR A 268 17.27 13.53 -35.11
CA TYR A 268 17.27 14.96 -34.86
C TYR A 268 16.15 15.31 -33.88
N LEU A 269 16.31 16.40 -33.15
CA LEU A 269 15.28 17.00 -32.31
C LEU A 269 14.89 18.34 -32.91
N LYS A 270 13.66 18.47 -33.43
CA LYS A 270 13.10 19.75 -33.90
C LYS A 270 12.58 20.52 -32.69
N ILE A 271 13.18 21.67 -32.44
CA ILE A 271 12.69 22.62 -31.42
C ILE A 271 11.56 23.45 -32.01
N ALA A 272 10.45 23.55 -31.30
CA ALA A 272 9.31 24.35 -31.71
C ALA A 272 9.51 25.83 -31.34
N LYS A 273 9.08 26.72 -32.23
CA LYS A 273 8.97 28.17 -31.99
C LYS A 273 7.58 28.52 -31.47
N GLU A 274 7.46 29.67 -30.82
CA GLU A 274 6.17 30.18 -30.31
C GLU A 274 5.07 30.23 -31.37
N SER A 275 5.45 30.60 -32.60
CA SER A 275 4.56 30.73 -33.75
C SER A 275 4.26 29.40 -34.47
N ASP A 276 4.90 28.29 -34.10
CA ASP A 276 4.74 27.03 -34.83
C ASP A 276 3.31 26.49 -34.66
N PRO A 277 2.66 26.01 -35.74
CA PRO A 277 1.31 25.48 -35.68
C PRO A 277 1.27 24.09 -35.01
N TYR A 278 0.16 23.78 -34.34
CA TYR A 278 -0.13 22.42 -33.88
C TYR A 278 -1.53 21.96 -34.31
N TRP A 279 -1.73 20.65 -34.37
CA TRP A 279 -3.01 19.99 -34.65
C TRP A 279 -3.40 19.09 -33.49
N ARG A 280 -4.61 19.24 -32.97
CA ARG A 280 -5.20 18.36 -31.95
C ARG A 280 -6.24 17.47 -32.59
N CYS A 281 -6.16 16.17 -32.34
CA CYS A 281 -7.15 15.21 -32.83
C CYS A 281 -8.48 15.36 -32.06
N GLU A 282 -9.60 15.53 -32.75
CA GLU A 282 -10.93 15.67 -32.12
C GLU A 282 -11.44 14.38 -31.44
N ASN A 283 -10.95 13.21 -31.87
CA ASN A 283 -11.39 11.91 -31.33
C ASN A 283 -10.60 11.48 -30.08
N CYS A 284 -9.28 11.68 -30.08
CA CYS A 284 -8.41 11.17 -29.00
C CYS A 284 -7.54 12.24 -28.33
N GLU A 285 -7.75 13.51 -28.66
CA GLU A 285 -7.10 14.71 -28.11
C GLU A 285 -5.57 14.79 -28.24
N ARG A 286 -4.95 13.82 -28.90
CA ARG A 286 -3.49 13.79 -29.16
C ARG A 286 -3.05 15.02 -29.95
N VAL A 287 -1.95 15.62 -29.51
CA VAL A 287 -1.31 16.77 -30.16
C VAL A 287 -0.27 16.30 -31.18
N HIS A 288 -0.21 17.02 -32.30
CA HIS A 288 0.77 16.86 -33.37
C HIS A 288 1.39 18.21 -33.69
N LEU A 289 2.73 18.30 -33.69
CA LEU A 289 3.46 19.52 -34.07
C LEU A 289 3.72 19.64 -35.57
N HIS A 290 3.35 18.61 -36.33
CA HIS A 290 3.42 18.57 -37.78
C HIS A 290 2.20 17.83 -38.31
N ARG A 291 1.71 18.20 -39.49
CA ARG A 291 0.49 17.61 -40.07
C ARG A 291 0.75 16.24 -40.70
N GLY A 292 1.96 16.01 -41.21
CA GLY A 292 2.33 14.77 -41.89
C GLY A 292 1.33 14.41 -43.01
N PRO A 293 0.88 13.15 -43.12
CA PRO A 293 -0.14 12.73 -44.10
C PRO A 293 -1.58 13.16 -43.72
N GLY A 294 -1.77 14.02 -42.72
CA GLY A 294 -3.10 14.50 -42.29
C GLY A 294 -3.90 13.47 -41.49
N ARG A 295 -3.24 12.53 -40.81
CA ARG A 295 -3.86 11.48 -40.00
C ARG A 295 -3.24 11.41 -38.60
N CYS A 296 -4.05 11.17 -37.58
CA CYS A 296 -3.56 11.01 -36.21
C CYS A 296 -2.76 9.72 -36.02
N THR A 297 -1.52 9.80 -35.51
CA THR A 297 -0.61 8.65 -35.27
C THR A 297 -1.08 7.66 -34.19
N ARG A 298 -2.17 7.98 -33.47
CA ARG A 298 -2.76 7.09 -32.45
C ARG A 298 -4.02 6.39 -32.93
N CYS A 299 -5.03 7.14 -33.36
CA CYS A 299 -6.34 6.58 -33.74
C CYS A 299 -6.54 6.43 -35.25
N GLY A 300 -5.75 7.12 -36.08
CA GLY A 300 -5.89 7.12 -37.54
C GLY A 300 -6.93 8.12 -38.08
N GLU A 301 -7.61 8.89 -37.22
CA GLU A 301 -8.63 9.85 -37.65
C GLU A 301 -8.04 11.00 -38.50
N LYS A 302 -8.85 11.61 -39.38
CA LYS A 302 -8.41 12.77 -40.20
C LYS A 302 -8.09 13.96 -39.28
N LEU A 303 -6.92 14.56 -39.46
CA LEU A 303 -6.57 15.83 -38.81
C LEU A 303 -7.16 17.01 -39.62
N GLY A 304 -7.55 18.08 -38.91
CA GLY A 304 -8.04 19.31 -39.52
C GLY A 304 -7.09 19.86 -40.58
N GLU A 305 -7.64 20.51 -41.61
CA GLU A 305 -6.84 21.19 -42.64
C GLU A 305 -6.21 22.48 -42.11
N GLN A 306 -6.88 23.14 -41.16
CA GLN A 306 -6.34 24.26 -40.41
C GLN A 306 -5.68 23.78 -39.12
N ALA A 307 -4.63 24.48 -38.70
CA ALA A 307 -4.00 24.25 -37.41
C ALA A 307 -5.00 24.58 -36.28
N THR A 308 -4.96 23.81 -35.20
CA THR A 308 -5.81 24.03 -34.03
C THR A 308 -5.38 25.29 -33.27
N GLY A 309 -4.08 25.56 -33.20
CA GLY A 309 -3.53 26.72 -32.51
C GLY A 309 -2.01 26.83 -32.71
N ARG A 310 -1.36 27.62 -31.86
CA ARG A 310 0.10 27.84 -31.86
C ARG A 310 0.78 27.17 -30.67
N ALA A 311 2.04 26.79 -30.82
CA ALA A 311 2.79 26.07 -29.78
C ALA A 311 2.84 26.82 -28.44
N GLU A 312 2.87 28.16 -28.43
CA GLU A 312 2.81 28.99 -27.21
C GLU A 312 1.59 28.66 -26.31
N GLU A 313 0.45 28.34 -26.90
CA GLU A 313 -0.76 27.95 -26.15
C GLU A 313 -0.55 26.63 -25.40
N LEU A 314 0.11 25.66 -26.05
CA LEU A 314 0.50 24.40 -25.42
C LEU A 314 1.51 24.63 -24.31
N TRP A 315 2.45 25.56 -24.51
CA TRP A 315 3.44 25.89 -23.48
C TRP A 315 2.75 26.43 -22.24
N ARG A 316 1.74 27.30 -22.36
CA ARG A 316 1.02 27.85 -21.21
C ARG A 316 0.07 26.85 -20.54
N ASN A 317 -0.63 26.04 -21.33
CA ASN A 317 -1.66 25.13 -20.82
C ASN A 317 -1.09 23.78 -20.32
N ASN A 318 0.11 23.39 -20.77
CA ASN A 318 0.79 22.20 -20.29
C ASN A 318 1.69 22.52 -19.10
N PHE A 319 1.56 21.77 -17.99
CA PHE A 319 2.36 21.96 -16.78
C PHE A 319 3.88 21.99 -17.03
N LEU A 320 4.41 21.06 -17.83
CA LEU A 320 5.86 21.02 -18.12
C LEU A 320 6.29 22.11 -19.09
N GLY A 321 5.46 22.39 -20.11
CA GLY A 321 5.69 23.51 -21.02
C GLY A 321 5.81 24.82 -20.25
N SER A 322 4.87 25.06 -19.33
CA SER A 322 4.78 26.29 -18.55
C SER A 322 5.95 26.39 -17.59
N ARG A 323 6.31 25.29 -16.93
CA ARG A 323 7.47 25.24 -16.03
C ARG A 323 8.77 25.59 -16.73
N ILE A 324 9.03 25.03 -17.92
CA ILE A 324 10.28 25.26 -18.66
C ILE A 324 10.36 26.70 -19.18
N VAL A 325 9.26 27.22 -19.74
CA VAL A 325 9.20 28.61 -20.24
C VAL A 325 9.33 29.60 -19.09
N ARG A 326 8.53 29.43 -18.03
CA ARG A 326 8.58 30.28 -16.84
C ARG A 326 9.95 30.23 -16.16
N GLY A 327 10.57 29.05 -16.06
CA GLY A 327 11.90 28.91 -15.48
C GLY A 327 12.96 29.72 -16.23
N GLN A 328 12.87 29.78 -17.57
CA GLN A 328 13.75 30.60 -18.40
C GLN A 328 13.45 32.10 -18.27
N GLU A 329 12.18 32.49 -18.24
CA GLU A 329 11.75 33.90 -18.13
C GLU A 329 12.04 34.50 -16.75
N GLU A 330 11.76 33.75 -15.68
CA GLU A 330 11.92 34.18 -14.28
C GLU A 330 13.33 33.90 -13.72
N GLY A 331 14.20 33.22 -14.49
CA GLY A 331 15.55 32.86 -14.05
C GLY A 331 15.57 31.87 -12.89
N VAL A 332 14.62 30.94 -12.84
CA VAL A 332 14.55 29.90 -11.80
C VAL A 332 15.49 28.76 -12.16
N ASP A 333 16.48 28.52 -11.31
CA ASP A 333 17.43 27.43 -11.49
C ASP A 333 16.76 26.05 -11.43
N ARG A 334 17.22 25.16 -12.32
CA ARG A 334 16.85 23.74 -12.29
C ARG A 334 17.50 23.06 -11.08
N PHE A 335 16.79 22.11 -10.47
CA PHE A 335 17.26 21.45 -9.26
C PHE A 335 17.11 19.93 -9.32
N ARG A 336 18.01 19.24 -8.60
CA ARG A 336 17.92 17.82 -8.32
C ARG A 336 16.97 17.57 -7.16
N LEU A 337 16.28 16.42 -7.16
CA LEU A 337 15.56 15.94 -5.99
C LEU A 337 16.05 14.54 -5.62
N ARG A 338 16.95 14.44 -4.63
CA ARG A 338 17.36 13.18 -4.01
C ARG A 338 16.43 12.87 -2.84
N VAL A 339 15.74 11.75 -2.93
CA VAL A 339 14.81 11.30 -1.88
C VAL A 339 15.35 10.02 -1.25
N GLU A 340 15.47 9.99 0.07
CA GLU A 340 15.86 8.79 0.80
C GLU A 340 14.78 8.40 1.82
N GLU A 341 14.68 7.11 2.13
CA GLU A 341 13.79 6.65 3.20
C GLU A 341 14.47 6.85 4.56
N LEU A 342 13.70 7.23 5.57
CA LEU A 342 14.17 7.27 6.95
C LEU A 342 13.11 6.64 7.85
N THR A 343 13.24 5.32 8.01
CA THR A 343 12.36 4.46 8.80
C THR A 343 13.21 3.61 9.74
N GLY A 344 12.61 2.99 10.76
CA GLY A 344 13.27 2.05 11.66
C GLY A 344 13.79 0.79 10.95
N GLN A 345 13.38 0.60 9.69
CA GLN A 345 13.87 -0.48 8.82
C GLN A 345 15.07 -0.05 7.97
N THR A 346 15.47 1.22 8.01
CA THR A 346 16.60 1.75 7.22
C THR A 346 17.94 1.30 7.81
N ASP A 347 18.85 0.80 6.97
CA ASP A 347 20.11 0.23 7.44
C ASP A 347 21.11 1.28 7.97
N ASP A 348 21.21 2.47 7.37
CA ASP A 348 22.16 3.54 7.77
C ASP A 348 21.44 4.85 8.10
N PHE A 349 20.80 4.87 9.27
CA PHE A 349 20.01 6.00 9.75
C PHE A 349 20.86 7.27 9.95
N SER A 350 22.02 7.12 10.59
CA SER A 350 22.86 8.25 11.02
C SER A 350 23.50 8.99 9.84
N ASP A 351 24.01 8.26 8.84
CA ASP A 351 24.61 8.88 7.67
C ASP A 351 23.58 9.62 6.82
N ARG A 352 22.36 9.08 6.65
CA ARG A 352 21.27 9.77 5.96
C ARG A 352 20.87 11.06 6.64
N LEU A 353 20.76 11.06 7.97
CA LEU A 353 20.42 12.27 8.70
C LEU A 353 21.50 13.34 8.55
N ARG A 354 22.77 12.94 8.57
CA ARG A 354 23.92 13.83 8.35
C ARG A 354 23.89 14.46 6.95
N LYS A 355 23.67 13.64 5.91
CA LYS A 355 23.59 14.07 4.50
C LYS A 355 22.36 14.94 4.21
N PHE A 356 21.24 14.71 4.90
CA PHE A 356 20.06 15.58 4.83
C PHE A 356 20.29 16.95 5.49
N LYS A 357 21.15 17.03 6.51
CA LYS A 357 21.54 18.29 7.16
C LYS A 357 22.65 19.04 6.41
N GLY A 358 23.10 18.54 5.26
CA GLY A 358 24.22 19.12 4.50
C GLY A 358 25.57 19.04 5.23
N ILE A 359 25.73 18.13 6.21
CA ILE A 359 26.96 18.02 7.01
C ILE A 359 27.88 17.00 6.34
N PHE A 360 28.99 17.45 5.76
CA PHE A 360 29.98 16.57 5.12
C PHE A 360 31.29 16.56 5.91
N VAL A 361 32.02 15.43 5.88
CA VAL A 361 33.35 15.33 6.53
C VAL A 361 34.39 15.94 5.59
N ASP A 362 35.48 16.49 6.13
CA ASP A 362 36.56 17.09 5.33
C ASP A 362 37.14 16.06 4.32
N ASP A 363 37.54 16.52 3.13
CA ASP A 363 38.02 15.79 1.93
C ASP A 363 37.00 15.38 0.83
N GLU A 364 35.70 15.71 0.96
CA GLU A 364 34.73 15.42 -0.12
C GLU A 364 34.68 16.52 -1.20
N SER A 365 34.71 16.12 -2.49
CA SER A 365 34.61 17.06 -3.62
C SER A 365 33.22 17.70 -3.75
N GLU A 366 33.11 18.86 -4.41
CA GLU A 366 31.81 19.52 -4.64
C GLU A 366 30.83 18.65 -5.44
N ILE A 367 31.33 17.88 -6.41
CA ILE A 367 30.51 16.91 -7.16
C ILE A 367 30.00 15.81 -6.22
N GLN A 368 30.85 15.33 -5.30
CA GLN A 368 30.47 14.33 -4.31
C GLN A 368 29.42 14.86 -3.32
N LYS A 369 29.57 16.09 -2.82
CA LYS A 369 28.59 16.72 -1.92
C LYS A 369 27.22 16.83 -2.61
N ARG A 370 27.17 17.42 -3.81
CA ARG A 370 25.93 17.51 -4.63
C ARG A 370 25.37 16.13 -4.97
N ALA A 371 26.24 15.15 -5.18
CA ALA A 371 25.83 13.77 -5.44
C ALA A 371 25.22 13.12 -4.20
N GLN A 372 25.66 13.43 -2.98
CA GLN A 372 25.31 12.73 -1.75
C GLN A 372 24.29 13.44 -0.86
N GLU A 373 24.15 14.75 -0.99
CA GLU A 373 23.15 15.56 -0.28
C GLU A 373 21.73 15.05 -0.55
N ILE A 374 20.94 15.00 0.52
CA ILE A 374 19.57 14.49 0.49
C ILE A 374 18.62 15.68 0.59
N ASP A 375 17.76 15.86 -0.41
CA ASP A 375 16.82 16.98 -0.49
C ASP A 375 15.50 16.69 0.25
N MET A 376 15.09 15.42 0.30
CA MET A 376 13.82 15.01 0.89
C MET A 376 13.92 13.65 1.60
N LEU A 377 13.27 13.55 2.77
CA LEU A 377 13.16 12.30 3.52
C LEU A 377 11.73 11.77 3.46
N SER A 378 11.58 10.52 3.01
CA SER A 378 10.34 9.76 3.10
C SER A 378 10.30 9.03 4.45
N VAL A 379 9.42 9.49 5.35
CA VAL A 379 9.33 9.01 6.75
C VAL A 379 7.98 8.37 7.04
N THR A 380 7.94 7.49 8.04
CA THR A 380 6.70 6.97 8.62
C THR A 380 6.04 8.01 9.54
N THR A 381 4.77 7.76 9.89
CA THR A 381 3.91 8.70 10.64
C THR A 381 4.44 9.02 12.03
N THR A 382 5.19 8.09 12.60
CA THR A 382 5.98 8.23 13.82
C THR A 382 7.42 8.27 13.36
N MET A 383 7.96 9.45 13.04
CA MET A 383 9.41 9.60 12.87
C MET A 383 10.08 8.89 14.06
N GLU A 384 10.61 7.70 13.80
CA GLU A 384 10.95 6.74 14.84
C GLU A 384 12.00 7.40 15.74
N VAL A 385 11.68 7.45 17.03
CA VAL A 385 12.58 7.86 18.12
C VAL A 385 12.77 9.37 18.35
N GLY A 386 11.81 10.24 18.00
CA GLY A 386 11.82 11.62 18.53
C GLY A 386 13.05 12.45 18.14
N ILE A 387 13.76 12.03 17.09
CA ILE A 387 15.03 12.60 16.65
C ILE A 387 14.74 13.97 16.01
N ASP A 388 15.46 15.00 16.49
CA ASP A 388 15.37 16.35 15.96
C ASP A 388 16.11 16.43 14.61
N ILE A 389 15.34 16.39 13.52
CA ILE A 389 15.85 16.52 12.15
C ILE A 389 16.34 17.95 11.86
N GLY A 390 16.10 18.91 12.77
CA GLY A 390 16.52 20.29 12.61
C GLY A 390 15.42 21.17 12.02
N ALA A 391 15.80 22.24 11.32
CA ALA A 391 14.87 23.25 10.82
C ALA A 391 14.25 22.82 9.47
N LEU A 392 13.22 21.97 9.53
CA LEU A 392 12.48 21.55 8.33
C LEU A 392 11.68 22.73 7.75
N GLN A 393 11.95 23.06 6.49
CA GLN A 393 11.24 24.12 5.77
C GLN A 393 9.83 23.69 5.34
N SER A 394 9.67 22.43 4.96
CA SER A 394 8.39 21.92 4.45
C SER A 394 8.07 20.50 4.86
N VAL A 395 6.78 20.21 5.02
CA VAL A 395 6.25 18.85 5.24
C VAL A 395 5.21 18.54 4.16
N TYR A 396 5.44 17.48 3.40
CA TYR A 396 4.49 16.92 2.44
C TYR A 396 3.82 15.67 3.00
N GLN A 397 2.50 15.68 3.06
CA GLN A 397 1.70 14.56 3.56
C GLN A 397 0.95 13.90 2.40
N ALA A 398 1.27 12.64 2.11
CA ALA A 398 0.71 11.90 0.96
C ALA A 398 -0.77 11.48 1.12
N ASN A 399 -1.35 11.71 2.30
CA ASN A 399 -2.75 11.48 2.65
C ASN A 399 -3.12 12.30 3.89
N MET A 400 -4.41 12.54 4.08
CA MET A 400 -4.89 13.15 5.32
C MET A 400 -4.60 12.20 6.52
N PRO A 401 -3.97 12.68 7.62
CA PRO A 401 -3.76 11.90 8.84
C PRO A 401 -5.05 11.50 9.54
N PRO A 402 -5.08 10.36 10.25
CA PRO A 402 -6.30 9.81 10.86
C PRO A 402 -7.06 10.77 11.78
N GLN A 403 -6.31 11.49 12.61
CA GLN A 403 -6.84 12.41 13.61
C GLN A 403 -6.01 13.69 13.63
N ARG A 404 -6.60 14.75 14.19
CA ARG A 404 -5.94 16.04 14.39
C ARG A 404 -4.61 15.90 15.14
N PHE A 405 -4.54 15.07 16.19
CA PHE A 405 -3.30 14.87 16.93
C PHE A 405 -2.17 14.36 16.03
N ASN A 406 -2.45 13.39 15.15
CA ASN A 406 -1.47 12.91 14.17
C ASN A 406 -1.08 14.02 13.17
N TYR A 407 -2.05 14.84 12.75
CA TYR A 407 -1.78 15.98 11.87
C TYR A 407 -0.85 16.98 12.55
N GLN A 408 -1.17 17.42 13.76
CA GLN A 408 -0.38 18.36 14.55
C GLN A 408 1.04 17.87 14.81
N GLN A 409 1.21 16.59 15.16
CA GLN A 409 2.53 15.99 15.35
C GLN A 409 3.40 16.01 14.10
N ARG A 410 2.79 15.92 12.90
CA ARG A 410 3.49 15.94 11.62
C ARG A 410 3.78 17.35 11.16
N VAL A 411 2.81 18.27 11.23
CA VAL A 411 3.00 19.66 10.79
C VAL A 411 3.91 20.46 11.73
N GLY A 412 3.86 20.19 13.04
CA GLY A 412 4.74 20.81 14.05
C GLY A 412 6.21 20.38 13.96
N ARG A 413 6.58 19.64 12.91
CA ARG A 413 7.97 19.34 12.54
C ARG A 413 8.58 20.45 11.68
N ALA A 414 7.77 21.17 10.90
CA ALA A 414 8.23 22.31 10.12
C ALA A 414 8.25 23.60 10.96
N GLY A 415 9.09 24.57 10.57
CA GLY A 415 9.08 25.92 11.18
C GLY A 415 9.65 26.01 12.60
N ARG A 416 10.52 25.08 12.99
CA ARG A 416 11.22 25.10 14.28
C ARG A 416 12.41 26.07 14.25
N ARG A 417 12.90 26.47 15.44
CA ARG A 417 14.14 27.27 15.62
C ARG A 417 14.14 28.64 14.95
N GLY A 418 12.98 29.31 14.91
CA GLY A 418 12.87 30.70 14.41
C GLY A 418 12.89 30.84 12.89
N GLN A 419 12.63 29.77 12.14
CA GLN A 419 12.41 29.85 10.69
C GLN A 419 11.25 30.80 10.36
N ALA A 420 11.50 31.79 9.50
CA ALA A 420 10.52 32.82 9.15
C ALA A 420 9.33 32.27 8.35
N PHE A 421 9.52 31.18 7.61
CA PHE A 421 8.49 30.56 6.78
C PHE A 421 8.57 29.04 6.87
N SER A 422 7.42 28.39 6.94
CA SER A 422 7.27 26.94 6.86
C SER A 422 6.04 26.58 6.03
N LEU A 423 6.16 25.58 5.16
CA LEU A 423 5.08 25.15 4.27
C LEU A 423 4.61 23.73 4.61
N VAL A 424 3.30 23.55 4.70
CA VAL A 424 2.70 22.23 4.86
C VAL A 424 1.75 21.97 3.71
N ILE A 425 1.98 20.87 2.98
CA ILE A 425 1.11 20.44 1.90
C ILE A 425 0.51 19.09 2.29
N THR A 426 -0.82 18.98 2.26
CA THR A 426 -1.53 17.72 2.51
C THR A 426 -2.30 17.34 1.27
N PHE A 427 -1.93 16.21 0.67
CA PHE A 427 -2.61 15.68 -0.50
C PHE A 427 -3.80 14.82 -0.06
N CYS A 428 -5.01 15.31 -0.31
CA CYS A 428 -6.24 14.58 -0.03
C CYS A 428 -6.62 13.68 -1.22
N ARG A 429 -6.66 12.36 -0.99
CA ARG A 429 -7.08 11.39 -2.00
C ARG A 429 -8.61 11.38 -2.14
N GLY A 430 -9.15 10.73 -3.18
CA GLY A 430 -10.60 10.52 -3.36
C GLY A 430 -11.24 9.53 -2.36
N ARG A 431 -10.71 9.41 -1.14
CA ARG A 431 -11.26 8.59 -0.06
C ARG A 431 -12.21 9.43 0.77
N SER A 432 -13.22 8.82 1.37
CA SER A 432 -14.23 9.48 2.23
C SER A 432 -13.61 10.38 3.31
N HIS A 433 -12.57 9.88 3.99
CA HIS A 433 -11.81 10.62 5.00
C HIS A 433 -11.20 11.92 4.47
N ASP A 434 -10.38 11.77 3.45
CA ASP A 434 -9.63 12.86 2.85
C ASP A 434 -10.57 13.89 2.22
N ALA A 435 -11.66 13.44 1.58
CA ALA A 435 -12.69 14.30 1.01
C ALA A 435 -13.42 15.14 2.09
N TYR A 436 -13.76 14.53 3.24
CA TYR A 436 -14.41 15.24 4.34
C TYR A 436 -13.54 16.40 4.86
N TYR A 437 -12.27 16.13 5.18
CA TYR A 437 -11.37 17.15 5.71
C TYR A 437 -10.87 18.13 4.64
N PHE A 438 -10.90 17.75 3.35
CA PHE A 438 -10.69 18.69 2.26
C PHE A 438 -11.81 19.73 2.19
N ALA A 439 -13.07 19.31 2.37
CA ALA A 439 -14.22 20.21 2.44
C ALA A 439 -14.29 20.98 3.77
N HIS A 440 -13.79 20.40 4.87
CA HIS A 440 -13.84 20.97 6.23
C HIS A 440 -12.44 21.10 6.85
N PRO A 441 -11.55 21.95 6.30
CA PRO A 441 -10.16 22.05 6.77
C PRO A 441 -10.03 22.55 8.22
N ARG A 442 -11.04 23.24 8.75
CA ARG A 442 -11.07 23.67 10.16
C ARG A 442 -11.12 22.50 11.14
N ALA A 443 -11.79 21.39 10.79
CA ALA A 443 -11.92 20.25 11.68
C ALA A 443 -10.57 19.59 12.02
N ILE A 444 -9.65 19.50 11.04
CA ILE A 444 -8.32 18.91 11.28
C ILE A 444 -7.32 19.89 11.88
N THR A 445 -7.54 21.21 11.75
CA THR A 445 -6.59 22.25 12.18
C THR A 445 -6.98 22.90 13.51
N GLY A 446 -8.27 23.12 13.75
CA GLY A 446 -8.80 23.96 14.82
C GLY A 446 -9.51 23.23 15.96
N ASP A 447 -10.03 22.02 15.75
CA ASP A 447 -10.81 21.31 16.78
C ASP A 447 -10.01 21.04 18.07
N PRO A 448 -10.61 21.07 19.27
CA PRO A 448 -9.89 20.76 20.48
C PRO A 448 -9.35 19.31 20.45
N PRO A 449 -8.10 19.06 20.86
CA PRO A 449 -7.64 17.69 21.00
C PRO A 449 -8.41 17.00 22.14
N PRO A 450 -8.65 15.68 22.04
CA PRO A 450 -9.23 14.94 23.16
C PRO A 450 -8.30 15.05 24.38
N PRO A 451 -8.83 15.23 25.59
CA PRO A 451 -8.03 15.29 26.81
C PRO A 451 -7.28 13.95 27.01
N PRO A 452 -6.00 13.97 27.41
CA PRO A 452 -5.32 12.75 27.81
C PRO A 452 -5.90 12.24 29.13
N PHE A 453 -6.18 10.94 29.22
CA PHE A 453 -6.72 10.32 30.43
C PHE A 453 -5.93 9.04 30.78
N LEU A 454 -6.08 8.57 32.02
CA LEU A 454 -5.54 7.29 32.50
C LEU A 454 -6.66 6.52 33.20
N ALA A 455 -6.88 5.25 32.83
CA ALA A 455 -7.92 4.40 33.40
C ALA A 455 -7.49 3.82 34.78
N ILE A 456 -7.31 4.68 35.79
CA ILE A 456 -6.76 4.29 37.11
C ILE A 456 -7.68 3.30 37.85
N GLY A 457 -9.00 3.37 37.65
CA GLY A 457 -9.97 2.45 38.25
C GLY A 457 -10.04 1.06 37.60
N HIS A 458 -9.25 0.78 36.56
CA HIS A 458 -9.34 -0.46 35.80
C HIS A 458 -8.35 -1.52 36.32
N ASP A 459 -8.78 -2.29 37.33
CA ASP A 459 -7.98 -3.30 38.06
C ASP A 459 -7.12 -4.25 37.18
N PRO A 460 -7.53 -4.73 35.99
CA PRO A 460 -6.70 -5.61 35.17
C PRO A 460 -5.32 -5.04 34.79
N ILE A 461 -5.20 -3.71 34.63
CA ILE A 461 -3.93 -3.05 34.29
C ILE A 461 -2.91 -3.14 35.44
N PRO A 462 -3.19 -2.64 36.66
CA PRO A 462 -2.27 -2.77 37.79
C PRO A 462 -2.07 -4.24 38.19
N LEU A 463 -3.08 -5.12 38.06
CA LEU A 463 -2.92 -6.54 38.38
C LEU A 463 -1.85 -7.22 37.51
N ARG A 464 -1.78 -6.90 36.21
CA ARG A 464 -0.70 -7.38 35.32
C ARG A 464 0.68 -6.90 35.79
N LEU A 465 0.79 -5.64 36.22
CA LEU A 465 2.04 -5.09 36.75
C LEU A 465 2.45 -5.78 38.06
N VAL A 466 1.50 -6.00 38.97
CA VAL A 466 1.70 -6.74 40.22
C VAL A 466 2.21 -8.15 39.93
N ARG A 467 1.53 -8.90 39.04
CA ARG A 467 1.96 -10.24 38.62
C ARG A 467 3.38 -10.24 38.03
N LYS A 468 3.71 -9.26 37.18
CA LYS A 468 5.05 -9.14 36.59
C LYS A 468 6.12 -8.89 37.64
N ASN A 469 5.88 -7.96 38.56
CA ASN A 469 6.82 -7.66 39.64
C ASN A 469 7.03 -8.89 40.53
N TRP A 470 5.92 -9.56 40.90
CA TRP A 470 5.96 -10.73 41.78
C TRP A 470 6.63 -11.94 41.14
N LEU A 471 6.29 -12.27 39.89
CA LEU A 471 6.93 -13.36 39.14
C LEU A 471 8.41 -13.07 38.88
N ARG A 472 8.80 -11.82 38.61
CA ARG A 472 10.22 -11.44 38.52
C ARG A 472 10.95 -11.73 39.83
N ALA A 473 10.36 -11.38 40.98
CA ALA A 473 10.96 -11.65 42.29
C ALA A 473 11.08 -13.17 42.53
N ALA A 474 10.03 -13.93 42.24
CA ALA A 474 10.00 -15.39 42.40
C ALA A 474 11.04 -16.09 41.49
N PHE A 475 11.11 -15.75 40.20
CA PHE A 475 12.11 -16.32 39.29
C PHE A 475 13.54 -15.88 39.60
N LYS A 476 13.73 -14.65 40.10
CA LYS A 476 15.04 -14.25 40.65
C LYS A 476 15.45 -15.14 41.83
N TYR A 477 14.54 -15.39 42.77
CA TYR A 477 14.79 -16.29 43.90
C TYR A 477 15.15 -17.71 43.43
N LEU A 478 14.46 -18.23 42.41
CA LEU A 478 14.77 -19.53 41.81
C LEU A 478 16.12 -19.56 41.09
N ARG A 479 16.48 -18.49 40.38
CA ARG A 479 17.80 -18.33 39.73
C ARG A 479 18.92 -18.31 40.76
N ASP A 480 18.74 -17.58 41.86
CA ASP A 480 19.70 -17.53 42.97
C ASP A 480 19.83 -18.91 43.65
N GLN A 481 18.75 -19.69 43.77
CA GLN A 481 18.81 -21.07 44.26
C GLN A 481 19.62 -22.00 43.34
N CYS A 482 19.41 -21.92 42.03
CA CYS A 482 20.22 -22.67 41.06
C CYS A 482 21.71 -22.29 41.18
N ALA A 483 22.02 -20.99 41.25
CA ALA A 483 23.39 -20.52 41.42
C ALA A 483 24.03 -21.04 42.72
N ASN A 484 23.28 -21.04 43.84
CA ASN A 484 23.76 -21.57 45.12
C ASN A 484 23.94 -23.10 45.11
N ALA A 485 23.17 -23.83 44.31
CA ALA A 485 23.30 -25.27 44.12
C ALA A 485 24.42 -25.64 43.12
N GLY A 486 24.94 -24.68 42.37
CA GLY A 486 25.90 -24.91 41.27
C GLY A 486 25.25 -25.38 39.97
N ASP A 487 23.93 -25.29 39.86
CA ASP A 487 23.16 -25.68 38.67
C ASP A 487 23.03 -24.51 37.68
N VAL A 488 23.00 -24.84 36.38
CA VAL A 488 22.70 -23.86 35.33
C VAL A 488 21.21 -23.54 35.36
N TYR A 489 20.86 -22.25 35.43
CA TYR A 489 19.47 -21.82 35.35
C TYR A 489 18.95 -21.94 33.90
N PRO A 490 17.90 -22.74 33.63
CA PRO A 490 17.44 -22.97 32.24
C PRO A 490 17.04 -21.70 31.49
N GLY A 491 16.57 -20.67 32.19
CA GLY A 491 16.23 -19.39 31.59
C GLY A 491 17.43 -18.69 30.92
N ASP A 492 18.66 -18.97 31.37
CA ASP A 492 19.89 -18.41 30.77
C ASP A 492 20.27 -19.11 29.45
N LEU A 493 19.63 -20.24 29.13
CA LEU A 493 19.85 -21.02 27.91
C LEU A 493 18.83 -20.69 26.81
N VAL A 494 17.77 -19.93 27.11
CA VAL A 494 16.73 -19.57 26.15
C VAL A 494 17.30 -18.62 25.10
N MET A 495 17.29 -19.05 23.84
CA MET A 495 17.84 -18.30 22.71
C MET A 495 16.79 -18.10 21.60
N PRO A 496 16.44 -16.85 21.23
CA PRO A 496 16.89 -15.58 21.84
C PRO A 496 16.31 -15.40 23.26
N PRO A 497 16.93 -14.56 24.11
CA PRO A 497 16.41 -14.24 25.45
C PRO A 497 14.98 -13.73 25.42
N ASP A 498 14.20 -14.07 26.44
CA ASP A 498 12.80 -13.65 26.54
C ASP A 498 12.70 -12.14 26.87
N VAL A 499 12.04 -11.39 25.99
CA VAL A 499 11.88 -9.94 26.09
C VAL A 499 10.97 -9.48 27.25
N HIS A 500 10.19 -10.40 27.85
CA HIS A 500 9.28 -10.07 28.95
C HIS A 500 9.86 -10.34 30.34
N GLY A 501 10.95 -11.10 30.45
CA GLY A 501 11.64 -11.40 31.70
C GLY A 501 12.52 -12.65 31.63
N GLU A 502 13.46 -12.77 32.57
CA GLU A 502 14.43 -13.87 32.66
C GLU A 502 13.82 -15.14 33.31
N TYR A 503 12.73 -15.64 32.72
CA TYR A 503 12.06 -16.86 33.19
C TYR A 503 12.61 -18.08 32.44
N ILE A 504 12.20 -19.29 32.83
CA ILE A 504 12.52 -20.52 32.10
C ILE A 504 11.65 -20.69 30.84
N SER A 505 11.89 -21.73 30.03
CA SER A 505 11.08 -22.01 28.85
C SER A 505 9.72 -22.66 29.19
N THR A 506 8.75 -22.60 28.26
CA THR A 506 7.49 -23.35 28.34
C THR A 506 7.72 -24.86 28.39
N GLN A 507 8.78 -25.34 27.73
CA GLN A 507 9.16 -26.74 27.72
C GLN A 507 9.64 -27.19 29.10
N ASP A 508 10.50 -26.39 29.74
CA ASP A 508 10.96 -26.64 31.11
C ASP A 508 9.81 -26.58 32.11
N TYR A 509 8.93 -25.59 31.99
CA TYR A 509 7.87 -25.39 32.97
C TYR A 509 6.73 -26.43 32.86
N PHE A 510 6.22 -26.72 31.66
CA PHE A 510 5.03 -27.56 31.46
C PHE A 510 5.31 -29.02 31.08
N HIS A 511 6.47 -29.28 30.44
CA HIS A 511 6.78 -30.56 29.80
C HIS A 511 7.98 -31.29 30.38
N ASN A 512 8.69 -30.70 31.36
CA ASN A 512 9.76 -31.36 32.12
C ASN A 512 9.27 -31.76 33.54
N PRO A 513 8.62 -32.92 33.69
CA PRO A 513 8.09 -33.35 34.99
C PRO A 513 9.17 -33.67 36.02
N GLN A 514 10.44 -33.86 35.62
CA GLN A 514 11.52 -34.20 36.55
C GLN A 514 12.08 -32.99 37.31
N ALA A 515 11.86 -31.77 36.80
CA ALA A 515 12.41 -30.55 37.39
C ALA A 515 11.47 -29.85 38.39
N SER A 516 10.22 -30.33 38.52
CA SER A 516 9.17 -29.81 39.44
C SER A 516 9.05 -28.29 39.49
N TRP A 517 9.20 -27.62 38.34
CA TRP A 517 9.15 -26.15 38.26
C TRP A 517 7.85 -25.52 38.79
N PRO A 518 6.65 -26.11 38.59
CA PRO A 518 5.43 -25.59 39.20
C PRO A 518 5.48 -25.55 40.74
N ASP A 519 5.97 -26.61 41.39
CA ASP A 519 6.08 -26.68 42.85
C ASP A 519 7.13 -25.69 43.36
N ARG A 520 8.28 -25.60 42.66
CA ARG A 520 9.33 -24.62 42.98
C ARG A 520 8.82 -23.17 42.84
N LEU A 521 8.01 -22.89 41.82
CA LEU A 521 7.40 -21.58 41.63
C LEU A 521 6.40 -21.27 42.74
N HIS A 522 5.58 -22.24 43.17
CA HIS A 522 4.65 -22.09 44.28
C HIS A 522 5.39 -21.67 45.56
N ASP A 523 6.45 -22.38 45.94
CA ASP A 523 7.29 -22.05 47.10
C ASP A 523 7.94 -20.66 46.97
N ALA A 524 8.47 -20.33 45.78
CA ALA A 524 9.09 -19.04 45.53
C ALA A 524 8.09 -17.87 45.62
N LEU A 525 6.85 -18.06 45.17
CA LEU A 525 5.77 -17.07 45.28
C LEU A 525 5.42 -16.79 46.74
N ILE A 526 5.35 -17.83 47.60
CA ILE A 526 5.14 -17.67 49.04
C ILE A 526 6.27 -16.85 49.66
N LYS A 527 7.53 -17.14 49.30
CA LYS A 527 8.71 -16.42 49.83
C LYS A 527 8.79 -14.96 49.40
N THR A 528 8.11 -14.58 48.32
CA THR A 528 8.17 -13.23 47.72
C THR A 528 6.87 -12.43 47.87
N LEU A 529 6.00 -12.82 48.81
CA LEU A 529 4.76 -12.11 49.10
C LEU A 529 4.98 -10.66 49.58
N ALA A 530 6.07 -10.41 50.30
CA ALA A 530 6.40 -9.08 50.80
C ALA A 530 6.68 -8.08 49.65
N GLU A 531 7.33 -8.53 48.59
CA GLU A 531 7.62 -7.77 47.38
C GLU A 531 6.33 -7.43 46.63
N ARG A 532 5.42 -8.41 46.49
CA ARG A 532 4.08 -8.18 45.91
C ARG A 532 3.33 -7.10 46.67
N ASP A 533 3.26 -7.21 48.00
CA ASP A 533 2.51 -6.28 48.84
C ASP A 533 3.13 -4.88 48.80
N SER A 534 4.46 -4.78 48.91
CA SER A 534 5.19 -3.52 48.75
C SER A 534 4.91 -2.84 47.41
N PHE A 535 4.86 -3.61 46.32
CA PHE A 535 4.52 -3.07 45.01
C PHE A 535 3.08 -2.57 44.93
N ILE A 536 2.10 -3.30 45.49
CA ILE A 536 0.69 -2.88 45.54
C ILE A 536 0.53 -1.56 46.31
N GLU A 537 1.24 -1.38 47.42
CA GLU A 537 1.20 -0.14 48.22
C GLU A 537 1.72 1.08 47.43
N VAL A 538 2.68 0.89 46.52
CA VAL A 538 3.23 1.97 45.70
C VAL A 538 2.42 2.20 44.42
N ALA A 539 1.87 1.13 43.83
CA ALA A 539 1.24 1.18 42.51
C ALA A 539 -0.22 1.68 42.52
N SER A 540 -0.89 1.71 43.67
CA SER A 540 -2.29 2.12 43.79
C SER A 540 -2.49 3.18 44.88
N PHE A 541 -3.12 4.29 44.50
CA PHE A 541 -3.44 5.40 45.42
C PHE A 541 -4.73 5.16 46.22
N ASP A 542 -5.62 4.27 45.74
CA ASP A 542 -6.92 3.98 46.34
C ASP A 542 -6.83 2.81 47.34
N PRO A 543 -7.18 3.01 48.62
CA PRO A 543 -7.25 1.92 49.61
C PRO A 543 -8.15 0.75 49.21
N GLU A 544 -9.29 0.99 48.55
CA GLU A 544 -10.20 -0.08 48.16
C GLU A 544 -9.60 -0.92 47.02
N GLN A 545 -9.02 -0.26 46.02
CA GLN A 545 -8.29 -0.94 44.95
C GLN A 545 -7.13 -1.77 45.49
N ARG A 546 -6.37 -1.27 46.47
CA ARG A 546 -5.29 -2.06 47.12
C ARG A 546 -5.82 -3.36 47.71
N ASN A 547 -6.95 -3.33 48.40
CA ASN A 547 -7.56 -4.53 48.97
C ASN A 547 -8.01 -5.52 47.87
N ARG A 548 -8.70 -5.03 46.83
CA ARG A 548 -9.11 -5.86 45.68
C ARG A 548 -7.90 -6.49 44.96
N LEU A 549 -6.81 -5.75 44.79
CA LEU A 549 -5.59 -6.26 44.17
C LEU A 549 -4.94 -7.35 45.01
N LYS A 550 -4.88 -7.20 46.34
CA LYS A 550 -4.36 -8.24 47.26
C LYS A 550 -5.20 -9.50 47.23
N GLU A 551 -6.53 -9.38 47.25
CA GLU A 551 -7.45 -10.52 47.14
C GLU A 551 -7.27 -11.29 45.82
N LYS A 552 -7.17 -10.56 44.71
CA LYS A 552 -7.03 -11.13 43.35
C LYS A 552 -5.63 -11.69 43.05
N SER A 553 -4.60 -11.35 43.84
CA SER A 553 -3.20 -11.74 43.60
C SER A 553 -2.67 -12.74 44.63
N ASN A 554 -3.44 -13.78 44.95
CA ASN A 554 -3.00 -14.87 45.82
C ASN A 554 -2.27 -15.99 45.06
N VAL A 555 -1.46 -16.79 45.77
CA VAL A 555 -0.58 -17.82 45.19
C VAL A 555 -1.40 -18.86 44.43
N GLU A 556 -2.43 -19.41 45.08
CA GLU A 556 -3.27 -20.47 44.52
C GLU A 556 -3.98 -20.04 43.24
N GLN A 557 -4.51 -18.82 43.22
CA GLN A 557 -5.18 -18.26 42.05
C GLN A 557 -4.20 -18.08 40.89
N LEU A 558 -3.01 -17.52 41.14
CA LEU A 558 -1.99 -17.34 40.09
C LEU A 558 -1.50 -18.68 39.54
N MET A 559 -1.27 -19.67 40.40
CA MET A 559 -0.86 -21.02 39.99
C MET A 559 -1.95 -21.72 39.18
N LYS A 560 -3.22 -21.58 39.57
CA LYS A 560 -4.36 -22.10 38.81
C LYS A 560 -4.47 -21.46 37.43
N GLU A 561 -4.28 -20.15 37.34
CA GLU A 561 -4.31 -19.40 36.09
C GLU A 561 -3.17 -19.83 35.15
N ILE A 562 -1.93 -19.96 35.65
CA ILE A 562 -0.79 -20.44 34.86
C ILE A 562 -1.02 -21.91 34.43
N GLY A 563 -1.53 -22.76 35.33
CA GLY A 563 -1.80 -24.16 35.05
C GLY A 563 -2.86 -24.38 33.96
N ALA A 564 -3.89 -23.53 33.92
CA ALA A 564 -4.92 -23.58 32.88
C ALA A 564 -4.37 -23.32 31.47
N LEU A 565 -3.25 -22.60 31.35
CA LEU A 565 -2.62 -22.31 30.06
C LEU A 565 -1.81 -23.48 29.48
N LYS A 566 -1.61 -24.57 30.23
CA LYS A 566 -0.83 -25.74 29.78
C LYS A 566 -1.30 -26.32 28.44
N ILE A 567 -2.62 -26.33 28.19
CA ILE A 567 -3.20 -26.85 26.95
C ILE A 567 -2.82 -26.04 25.71
N TYR A 568 -2.38 -24.79 25.91
CA TYR A 568 -1.98 -23.88 24.85
C TYR A 568 -0.46 -23.71 24.72
N ALA A 569 0.32 -24.38 25.57
CA ALA A 569 1.77 -24.30 25.52
C ALA A 569 2.29 -24.87 24.19
N PRO A 570 3.15 -24.13 23.46
CA PRO A 570 3.72 -24.62 22.20
C PRO A 570 4.63 -25.82 22.45
N LYS A 571 4.71 -26.72 21.47
CA LYS A 571 5.66 -27.85 21.48
C LYS A 571 7.11 -27.42 21.22
N SER A 572 7.30 -26.25 20.60
CA SER A 572 8.61 -25.63 20.42
C SER A 572 9.05 -24.90 21.68
N GLU A 573 10.36 -24.76 21.84
CA GLU A 573 10.94 -24.02 22.96
C GLU A 573 10.61 -22.51 22.84
N MET A 574 9.82 -22.00 23.78
CA MET A 574 9.40 -20.60 23.88
C MET A 574 9.66 -20.09 25.29
N GLY A 575 10.03 -18.81 25.45
CA GLY A 575 10.14 -18.19 26.77
C GLY A 575 8.79 -18.12 27.50
N LEU A 576 8.77 -18.53 28.78
CA LEU A 576 7.55 -18.54 29.59
C LEU A 576 7.02 -17.12 29.83
N ALA A 577 7.87 -16.11 29.96
CA ALA A 577 7.42 -14.74 30.22
C ALA A 577 6.63 -14.18 29.04
N ARG A 578 7.13 -14.40 27.82
CA ARG A 578 6.43 -14.08 26.57
C ARG A 578 5.11 -14.83 26.49
N PHE A 579 5.12 -16.14 26.76
CA PHE A 579 3.89 -16.94 26.76
C PHE A 579 2.84 -16.35 27.71
N LEU A 580 3.19 -16.08 28.98
CA LEU A 580 2.27 -15.50 29.95
C LEU A 580 1.79 -14.08 29.58
N ALA A 581 2.60 -13.31 28.86
CA ALA A 581 2.21 -11.99 28.35
C ALA A 581 1.20 -12.08 27.18
N GLU A 582 1.45 -12.98 26.23
CA GLU A 582 0.54 -13.25 25.10
C GLU A 582 -0.84 -13.74 25.58
N TRP A 583 -0.90 -14.42 26.74
CA TRP A 583 -2.14 -14.87 27.39
C TRP A 583 -2.70 -13.90 28.46
N GLY A 584 -2.16 -12.69 28.57
CA GLY A 584 -2.77 -11.60 29.37
C GLY A 584 -2.58 -11.65 30.87
N LEU A 585 -1.71 -12.53 31.36
CA LEU A 585 -1.30 -12.54 32.78
C LEU A 585 -0.25 -11.45 33.06
N LEU A 586 0.59 -11.12 32.08
CA LEU A 586 1.61 -10.08 32.16
C LEU A 586 1.30 -8.90 31.23
N PRO A 587 1.85 -7.70 31.48
CA PRO A 587 1.78 -6.60 30.53
C PRO A 587 2.61 -6.96 29.29
N MET A 588 2.04 -6.63 28.13
CA MET A 588 2.78 -6.70 26.87
C MET A 588 3.90 -5.65 26.87
N TYR A 589 5.03 -6.00 26.26
CA TYR A 589 6.07 -5.04 25.96
C TYR A 589 5.54 -4.12 24.84
N GLY A 590 5.90 -2.83 24.85
CA GLY A 590 5.41 -1.88 23.84
C GLY A 590 5.82 -2.21 22.40
N MET A 591 6.71 -3.18 22.21
CA MET A 591 7.07 -3.74 20.90
C MET A 591 6.26 -5.01 20.62
N PRO A 592 5.82 -5.25 19.38
CA PRO A 592 5.02 -6.42 19.06
C PRO A 592 5.81 -7.72 19.29
N THR A 593 5.20 -8.73 19.91
CA THR A 593 5.86 -10.02 20.23
C THR A 593 5.74 -11.03 19.10
N ARG A 594 4.76 -10.82 18.21
CA ARG A 594 4.46 -11.68 17.04
C ARG A 594 5.12 -11.14 15.78
N VAL A 595 6.24 -10.43 15.92
CA VAL A 595 6.98 -9.90 14.78
C VAL A 595 7.57 -11.06 13.97
N ARG A 596 7.51 -10.94 12.65
CA ARG A 596 8.15 -11.85 11.70
C ARG A 596 9.15 -11.08 10.87
N ASN A 597 10.36 -11.63 10.78
CA ASN A 597 11.42 -11.10 9.95
C ASN A 597 11.25 -11.59 8.50
N LEU A 598 11.45 -10.67 7.57
CA LEU A 598 11.78 -10.94 6.18
C LEU A 598 13.29 -10.72 6.00
N TYR A 599 14.00 -11.78 5.65
CA TYR A 599 15.44 -11.72 5.38
C TYR A 599 15.72 -11.29 3.93
N LEU A 600 16.43 -10.18 3.76
CA LEU A 600 16.71 -9.56 2.46
C LEU A 600 18.09 -9.91 1.90
N GLY A 601 19.02 -10.31 2.77
CA GLY A 601 20.39 -10.65 2.42
C GLY A 601 21.38 -10.21 3.49
N LEU A 602 22.66 -10.46 3.24
CA LEU A 602 23.73 -10.04 4.14
C LEU A 602 24.18 -8.62 3.79
N ARG A 603 24.60 -7.82 4.77
CA ARG A 603 25.21 -6.49 4.55
C ARG A 603 26.52 -6.34 5.31
N PRO A 604 27.55 -5.68 4.74
CA PRO A 604 28.80 -5.44 5.45
C PRO A 604 28.62 -4.39 6.54
N VAL A 605 29.29 -4.57 7.67
CA VAL A 605 29.31 -3.64 8.81
C VAL A 605 30.75 -3.46 9.26
N LYS A 606 31.14 -2.25 9.63
CA LYS A 606 32.47 -2.00 10.22
C LYS A 606 32.37 -2.08 11.73
N VAL A 607 32.99 -3.11 12.31
CA VAL A 607 33.11 -3.26 13.77
C VAL A 607 34.60 -3.23 14.10
N GLY A 608 35.05 -2.23 14.86
CA GLY A 608 36.45 -2.13 15.30
C GLY A 608 37.50 -2.03 14.18
N GLY A 609 37.12 -1.59 12.97
CA GLY A 609 38.02 -1.51 11.81
C GLY A 609 38.07 -2.78 10.93
N THR A 610 37.42 -3.87 11.34
CA THR A 610 37.22 -5.08 10.54
C THR A 610 35.83 -5.11 9.88
N GLU A 611 35.74 -5.64 8.66
CA GLU A 611 34.46 -5.91 7.99
C GLU A 611 33.81 -7.17 8.57
N ASP A 612 32.63 -7.02 9.16
CA ASP A 612 31.75 -8.09 9.63
C ASP A 612 30.42 -8.07 8.84
N TYR A 613 29.51 -9.02 9.09
CA TYR A 613 28.27 -9.17 8.33
C TYR A 613 27.00 -9.21 9.18
N GLU A 614 26.13 -8.28 8.80
CA GLU A 614 24.73 -8.06 9.10
C GLU A 614 23.68 -8.94 8.44
N TRP A 615 22.58 -9.34 9.08
CA TRP A 615 21.35 -9.55 8.30
C TRP A 615 20.69 -8.20 8.00
N SER A 616 20.44 -7.90 6.72
CA SER A 616 19.45 -6.86 6.36
C SER A 616 18.06 -7.50 6.42
N THR A 617 17.22 -7.03 7.34
CA THR A 617 15.86 -7.52 7.53
C THR A 617 14.83 -6.40 7.37
N MET A 618 13.59 -6.82 7.17
CA MET A 618 12.41 -6.02 7.46
C MET A 618 11.51 -6.81 8.39
N ASP A 619 10.80 -6.14 9.27
CA ASP A 619 9.97 -6.76 10.29
C ASP A 619 8.52 -6.26 10.23
N ARG A 620 7.56 -7.16 10.49
CA ARG A 620 6.13 -6.83 10.59
C ARG A 620 5.47 -7.69 11.65
N ASP A 621 4.45 -7.14 12.31
CA ASP A 621 3.51 -7.96 13.08
C ASP A 621 2.91 -9.05 12.19
N LEU A 622 2.74 -10.26 12.74
CA LEU A 622 2.26 -11.44 12.01
C LEU A 622 0.96 -11.18 11.23
N ASP A 623 0.03 -10.39 11.78
CA ASP A 623 -1.25 -10.06 11.11
C ASP A 623 -1.04 -9.34 9.77
N LEU A 624 0.05 -8.58 9.64
CA LEU A 624 0.43 -7.91 8.40
C LEU A 624 1.41 -8.75 7.59
N ALA A 625 2.35 -9.43 8.25
CA ALA A 625 3.40 -10.21 7.61
C ALA A 625 2.84 -11.33 6.73
N VAL A 626 1.77 -12.01 7.16
CA VAL A 626 1.12 -13.05 6.35
C VAL A 626 0.56 -12.54 5.02
N PHE A 627 0.37 -11.22 4.84
CA PHE A 627 -0.05 -10.60 3.58
C PHE A 627 1.10 -9.88 2.87
N GLU A 628 1.82 -9.00 3.56
CA GLU A 628 2.89 -8.18 2.96
C GLU A 628 4.11 -9.02 2.56
N TYR A 629 4.42 -10.06 3.34
CA TYR A 629 5.57 -10.93 3.12
C TYR A 629 5.17 -12.26 2.50
N ALA A 630 3.98 -12.37 1.91
CA ALA A 630 3.60 -13.60 1.20
C ALA A 630 4.51 -13.84 -0.03
N PRO A 631 4.85 -15.11 -0.36
CA PRO A 631 5.62 -15.41 -1.57
C PRO A 631 5.02 -14.78 -2.84
N GLY A 632 5.87 -14.17 -3.66
CA GLY A 632 5.48 -13.39 -4.83
C GLY A 632 5.23 -11.90 -4.58
N ALA A 633 5.21 -11.45 -3.32
CA ALA A 633 5.24 -10.03 -2.98
C ALA A 633 6.60 -9.41 -3.32
N VAL A 634 6.59 -8.11 -3.65
CA VAL A 634 7.80 -7.34 -3.99
C VAL A 634 7.81 -6.10 -3.11
N LEU A 635 8.87 -5.96 -2.31
CA LEU A 635 9.04 -4.90 -1.33
C LEU A 635 10.26 -4.06 -1.70
N VAL A 636 10.24 -2.78 -1.35
CA VAL A 636 11.32 -1.85 -1.73
C VAL A 636 12.04 -1.34 -0.50
N LYS A 637 13.25 -1.82 -0.24
CA LYS A 637 14.07 -1.28 0.86
C LYS A 637 15.28 -0.59 0.27
N ASP A 638 15.58 0.63 0.72
CA ASP A 638 16.80 1.35 0.33
C ASP A 638 16.98 1.45 -1.19
N LYS A 639 15.90 1.76 -1.92
CA LYS A 639 15.82 1.86 -3.40
C LYS A 639 16.06 0.53 -4.14
N GLN A 640 16.06 -0.60 -3.46
CA GLN A 640 16.20 -1.93 -4.06
C GLN A 640 14.90 -2.72 -3.93
N LYS A 641 14.53 -3.45 -4.99
CA LYS A 641 13.36 -4.32 -4.97
C LYS A 641 13.76 -5.72 -4.52
N HIS A 642 13.05 -6.20 -3.51
CA HIS A 642 13.24 -7.50 -2.92
C HIS A 642 12.00 -8.34 -3.15
N ARG A 643 12.15 -9.44 -3.88
CA ARG A 643 11.06 -10.38 -4.12
C ARG A 643 11.05 -11.43 -3.02
N VAL A 644 9.91 -11.62 -2.38
CA VAL A 644 9.72 -12.73 -1.44
C VAL A 644 9.59 -14.03 -2.25
N VAL A 645 10.40 -15.02 -1.92
CA VAL A 645 10.45 -16.30 -2.64
C VAL A 645 10.03 -17.49 -1.78
N GLY A 646 9.88 -17.29 -0.46
CA GLY A 646 9.55 -18.38 0.44
C GLY A 646 9.60 -18.01 1.92
N PHE A 647 9.65 -19.06 2.74
CA PHE A 647 9.63 -19.02 4.20
C PHE A 647 10.96 -19.50 4.77
N THR A 648 11.26 -19.06 5.98
CA THR A 648 12.46 -19.47 6.70
C THR A 648 12.21 -19.61 8.19
N GLY A 649 13.01 -20.44 8.85
CA GLY A 649 13.13 -20.38 10.31
C GLY A 649 13.91 -19.13 10.74
N SER A 650 13.96 -18.89 12.05
CA SER A 650 14.84 -17.87 12.64
C SER A 650 16.29 -18.18 12.27
N LEU A 651 16.97 -17.25 11.60
CA LEU A 651 18.37 -17.42 11.21
C LEU A 651 19.29 -16.86 12.29
N SER A 652 20.37 -17.58 12.59
CA SER A 652 21.43 -17.12 13.49
C SER A 652 22.07 -15.84 12.96
N THR A 653 22.54 -14.98 13.87
CA THR A 653 23.43 -13.88 13.49
C THR A 653 24.65 -14.47 12.77
N PRO A 654 25.08 -13.90 11.63
CA PRO A 654 26.27 -14.36 10.95
C PRO A 654 27.47 -14.14 11.88
N GLN A 655 28.17 -15.21 12.25
CA GLN A 655 29.36 -15.14 13.11
C GLN A 655 30.56 -15.69 12.34
N GLY A 656 31.65 -14.92 12.30
CA GLY A 656 32.93 -15.37 11.73
C GLY A 656 34.10 -14.46 12.11
N PHE A 657 35.24 -15.06 12.46
CA PHE A 657 36.49 -14.31 12.71
C PHE A 657 37.20 -13.88 11.42
N LYS A 658 36.79 -14.43 10.25
CA LYS A 658 37.32 -14.14 8.90
C LYS A 658 36.22 -14.22 7.84
N LYS A 659 36.38 -13.46 6.77
CA LYS A 659 35.45 -13.35 5.61
C LYS A 659 35.07 -14.68 4.94
N ASP A 660 35.91 -15.72 5.03
CA ASP A 660 35.70 -17.03 4.40
C ASP A 660 35.13 -18.11 5.35
N ASP A 661 34.78 -17.77 6.59
CA ASP A 661 34.37 -18.74 7.63
C ASP A 661 33.05 -18.32 8.35
N LEU A 662 32.15 -17.69 7.60
CA LEU A 662 30.83 -17.28 8.11
C LEU A 662 29.94 -18.51 8.32
N SER A 663 29.51 -18.73 9.57
CA SER A 663 28.53 -19.76 9.90
C SER A 663 27.13 -19.17 10.02
N ILE A 664 26.17 -19.80 9.34
CA ILE A 664 24.75 -19.42 9.35
C ILE A 664 23.93 -20.68 9.60
N ARG A 665 23.03 -20.63 10.58
CA ARG A 665 22.15 -21.75 10.94
C ARG A 665 20.69 -21.32 10.99
N ALA A 666 19.81 -22.19 10.51
CA ALA A 666 18.39 -22.11 10.83
C ALA A 666 18.16 -22.69 12.24
N LEU A 667 17.70 -21.83 13.15
CA LEU A 667 17.47 -22.15 14.56
C LEU A 667 16.09 -22.77 14.81
N SER A 668 15.17 -22.66 13.84
CA SER A 668 13.82 -23.20 13.92
C SER A 668 13.36 -23.76 12.58
N HIS A 669 12.26 -24.51 12.60
CA HIS A 669 11.52 -24.84 11.39
C HIS A 669 10.94 -23.57 10.72
N TRP A 670 10.60 -23.64 9.43
CA TRP A 670 10.10 -22.49 8.66
C TRP A 670 8.65 -22.08 9.00
N TYR A 671 7.93 -22.92 9.76
CA TYR A 671 6.62 -22.62 10.34
C TYR A 671 6.57 -23.01 11.82
N GLU A 672 5.68 -22.35 12.57
CA GLU A 672 5.45 -22.61 13.99
C GLU A 672 4.32 -23.61 14.23
N THR A 673 3.19 -23.43 13.53
CA THR A 673 1.98 -24.23 13.72
C THR A 673 1.25 -24.49 12.40
N GLU A 674 0.56 -25.62 12.37
CA GLU A 674 -0.37 -25.99 11.30
C GLU A 674 -1.78 -26.10 11.85
N THR A 675 -2.76 -25.61 11.09
CA THR A 675 -4.16 -25.60 11.48
C THR A 675 -5.04 -25.88 10.28
N TRP A 676 -6.24 -26.41 10.51
CA TRP A 676 -7.23 -26.67 9.48
C TRP A 676 -8.44 -25.81 9.73
N VAL A 677 -8.88 -25.08 8.70
CA VAL A 677 -10.00 -24.14 8.81
C VAL A 677 -11.00 -24.40 7.69
N ALA A 678 -12.27 -24.54 8.07
CA ALA A 678 -13.40 -24.54 7.14
C ALA A 678 -14.28 -23.33 7.39
N VAL A 679 -14.82 -22.76 6.31
CA VAL A 679 -15.85 -21.71 6.38
C VAL A 679 -17.17 -22.35 5.95
N CYS A 680 -18.15 -22.35 6.86
CA CYS A 680 -19.45 -22.93 6.64
C CYS A 680 -20.17 -22.24 5.46
N LYS A 681 -20.57 -23.03 4.44
CA LYS A 681 -21.30 -22.53 3.27
C LYS A 681 -22.68 -21.96 3.60
N SER A 682 -23.29 -22.39 4.72
CA SER A 682 -24.64 -21.98 5.12
C SER A 682 -24.68 -20.63 5.82
N CYS A 683 -23.79 -20.40 6.79
CA CYS A 683 -23.80 -19.20 7.65
C CYS A 683 -22.53 -18.35 7.60
N GLY A 684 -21.47 -18.81 6.92
CA GLY A 684 -20.19 -18.10 6.84
C GLY A 684 -19.33 -18.15 8.11
N SER A 685 -19.75 -18.87 9.15
CA SER A 685 -18.93 -19.10 10.34
C SER A 685 -17.73 -19.99 10.04
N ALA A 686 -16.65 -19.83 10.81
CA ALA A 686 -15.45 -20.63 10.66
C ALA A 686 -15.31 -21.67 11.76
N THR A 687 -14.86 -22.85 11.37
CA THR A 687 -14.47 -23.94 12.26
C THR A 687 -12.97 -24.17 12.12
N ARG A 688 -12.26 -24.30 13.24
CA ARG A 688 -10.82 -24.53 13.31
C ARG A 688 -10.52 -25.80 14.07
N THR A 689 -9.63 -26.63 13.54
CA THR A 689 -9.08 -27.80 14.21
C THR A 689 -7.56 -27.85 14.08
N ASP A 690 -6.90 -28.46 15.07
CA ASP A 690 -5.44 -28.68 15.05
C ASP A 690 -5.05 -30.02 14.42
N LEU A 691 -6.04 -30.84 14.05
CA LEU A 691 -5.88 -32.11 13.35
C LEU A 691 -7.01 -32.27 12.31
N ILE A 692 -6.76 -33.06 11.26
CA ILE A 692 -7.79 -33.39 10.28
C ILE A 692 -8.81 -34.34 10.93
N PRO A 693 -10.10 -33.96 11.01
CA PRO A 693 -11.13 -34.82 11.56
C PRO A 693 -11.40 -36.01 10.62
N GLN A 694 -11.61 -37.20 11.18
CA GLN A 694 -11.98 -38.40 10.41
C GLN A 694 -13.48 -38.46 10.05
N ALA A 695 -14.31 -37.68 10.74
CA ALA A 695 -15.75 -37.61 10.54
C ALA A 695 -16.18 -36.18 10.19
N SER A 696 -17.39 -36.03 9.63
CA SER A 696 -17.97 -34.71 9.40
C SER A 696 -18.16 -33.96 10.72
N LEU A 697 -17.89 -32.66 10.69
CA LEU A 697 -18.09 -31.76 11.81
C LEU A 697 -19.44 -31.07 11.67
N LYS A 698 -20.00 -30.62 12.79
CA LYS A 698 -21.14 -29.70 12.76
C LYS A 698 -20.64 -28.28 12.95
N CYS A 699 -21.16 -27.35 12.17
CA CYS A 699 -20.92 -25.93 12.39
C CYS A 699 -21.44 -25.52 13.77
N ASP A 700 -20.58 -24.91 14.60
CA ASP A 700 -20.93 -24.48 15.96
C ASP A 700 -22.10 -23.47 15.99
N ASP A 701 -22.26 -22.70 14.90
CA ASP A 701 -23.26 -21.63 14.80
C ASP A 701 -24.59 -22.10 14.20
N CYS A 702 -24.57 -22.73 13.01
CA CYS A 702 -25.80 -23.10 12.29
C CYS A 702 -26.10 -24.61 12.28
N GLN A 703 -25.24 -25.44 12.87
CA GLN A 703 -25.36 -26.90 12.92
C GLN A 703 -25.37 -27.61 11.56
N ALA A 704 -25.11 -26.89 10.46
CA ALA A 704 -24.89 -27.49 9.15
C ALA A 704 -23.66 -28.40 9.16
N GLU A 705 -23.70 -29.45 8.35
CA GLU A 705 -22.61 -30.40 8.21
C GLU A 705 -21.44 -29.76 7.44
N ILE A 706 -20.23 -29.94 7.98
CA ILE A 706 -18.95 -29.55 7.38
C ILE A 706 -18.19 -30.83 7.10
N LEU A 707 -17.95 -31.10 5.82
CA LEU A 707 -17.25 -32.30 5.39
C LEU A 707 -15.72 -32.14 5.56
N PRO A 708 -14.97 -33.23 5.83
CA PRO A 708 -13.51 -33.15 6.04
C PRO A 708 -12.73 -32.52 4.88
N ASP A 709 -13.20 -32.65 3.65
CA ASP A 709 -12.61 -32.08 2.42
C ASP A 709 -12.84 -30.57 2.29
N GLU A 710 -13.78 -29.99 3.04
CA GLU A 710 -13.98 -28.53 3.11
C GLU A 710 -12.95 -27.82 4.02
N LEU A 711 -12.20 -28.58 4.84
CA LEU A 711 -11.14 -28.02 5.68
C LEU A 711 -9.87 -27.75 4.85
N LYS A 712 -9.51 -26.47 4.74
CA LYS A 712 -8.24 -26.06 4.10
C LYS A 712 -7.13 -25.99 5.14
N ARG A 713 -5.92 -26.42 4.74
CA ARG A 713 -4.71 -26.34 5.56
C ARG A 713 -4.18 -24.91 5.59
N TYR A 714 -3.86 -24.41 6.79
CA TYR A 714 -3.22 -23.13 7.02
C TYR A 714 -1.99 -23.27 7.89
N VAL A 715 -0.99 -22.43 7.63
CA VAL A 715 0.31 -22.45 8.31
C VAL A 715 0.62 -21.08 8.90
N THR A 716 1.17 -21.05 10.11
CA THR A 716 1.73 -19.85 10.74
C THR A 716 3.25 -19.80 10.46
N PRO A 717 3.75 -18.92 9.58
CA PRO A 717 5.18 -18.88 9.27
C PRO A 717 6.04 -18.44 10.46
N ALA A 718 7.24 -19.01 10.60
CA ALA A 718 8.24 -18.57 11.57
C ALA A 718 9.02 -17.34 11.09
N GLY A 719 9.21 -17.23 9.78
CA GLY A 719 9.91 -16.12 9.12
C GLY A 719 9.75 -16.21 7.60
N PHE A 720 10.14 -15.14 6.92
CA PHE A 720 10.03 -14.99 5.47
C PHE A 720 11.40 -14.71 4.86
N ARG A 721 11.58 -15.05 3.59
CA ARG A 721 12.86 -14.80 2.92
C ARG A 721 12.73 -14.40 1.46
N THR A 722 13.75 -13.68 1.02
CA THR A 722 14.03 -13.40 -0.39
C THR A 722 15.05 -14.39 -0.95
N ASP A 723 15.42 -14.23 -2.21
CA ASP A 723 16.53 -14.94 -2.85
C ASP A 723 17.90 -14.34 -2.50
N PHE A 724 17.92 -13.28 -1.68
CA PHE A 724 19.08 -12.48 -1.31
C PHE A 724 19.75 -11.75 -2.47
N ASN A 725 19.03 -11.58 -3.59
CA ASN A 725 19.52 -10.85 -4.75
C ASN A 725 18.55 -9.73 -5.11
N PRO A 726 18.75 -8.49 -4.60
CA PRO A 726 17.89 -7.37 -4.94
C PRO A 726 17.91 -7.10 -6.45
N LYS A 727 16.77 -6.69 -6.99
CA LYS A 727 16.63 -6.30 -8.39
C LYS A 727 16.47 -4.79 -8.53
N ASP A 728 16.96 -4.27 -9.65
CA ASP A 728 16.96 -2.85 -10.00
C ASP A 728 15.84 -2.44 -11.00
N GLY A 729 15.08 -3.40 -11.55
CA GLY A 729 14.13 -3.16 -12.65
C GLY A 729 12.71 -2.71 -12.27
N GLU A 730 11.98 -2.06 -13.20
CA GLU A 730 10.63 -1.52 -12.97
C GLU A 730 9.51 -2.58 -12.85
N GLU A 731 9.70 -3.79 -13.35
CA GLU A 731 8.58 -4.66 -13.80
C GLU A 731 8.13 -5.79 -12.88
N ASP A 732 8.79 -5.99 -11.74
CA ASP A 732 8.31 -6.96 -10.75
C ASP A 732 7.05 -6.40 -10.06
N VAL A 733 5.90 -6.60 -10.70
CA VAL A 733 4.59 -6.33 -10.13
C VAL A 733 4.31 -7.44 -9.10
N GLY A 734 4.35 -7.06 -7.82
CA GLY A 734 4.02 -7.98 -6.73
C GLY A 734 2.62 -8.56 -6.90
N ARG A 735 2.44 -9.84 -6.53
CA ARG A 735 1.13 -10.47 -6.53
C ARG A 735 0.35 -10.06 -5.28
N MET A 736 -0.93 -9.70 -5.45
CA MET A 736 -1.82 -9.41 -4.31
C MET A 736 -2.55 -10.68 -3.89
N SER A 737 -2.52 -10.97 -2.59
CA SER A 737 -3.26 -12.07 -2.00
C SER A 737 -4.72 -11.72 -1.68
N VAL A 738 -5.56 -12.75 -1.61
CA VAL A 738 -6.92 -12.65 -1.07
C VAL A 738 -6.85 -12.58 0.44
N ARG A 739 -7.40 -11.49 1.01
CA ARG A 739 -7.53 -11.32 2.46
C ARG A 739 -8.90 -11.79 2.94
N SER A 740 -8.89 -12.80 3.79
CA SER A 740 -10.06 -13.36 4.47
C SER A 740 -9.92 -13.13 5.98
N MET A 741 -11.03 -12.79 6.65
CA MET A 741 -11.10 -12.70 8.11
C MET A 741 -12.21 -13.62 8.57
N ALA A 742 -11.92 -14.41 9.60
CA ALA A 742 -12.87 -15.28 10.26
C ALA A 742 -12.74 -15.14 11.77
N THR A 743 -13.81 -15.43 12.50
CA THR A 743 -13.81 -15.47 13.97
C THR A 743 -14.38 -16.78 14.49
N LEU A 744 -13.82 -17.29 15.58
CA LEU A 744 -14.38 -18.40 16.37
C LEU A 744 -14.77 -17.86 17.74
N VAL A 745 -15.98 -18.16 18.16
CA VAL A 745 -16.54 -17.68 19.41
C VAL A 745 -16.63 -18.82 20.41
N SER A 746 -16.05 -18.62 21.59
CA SER A 746 -16.23 -19.53 22.72
C SER A 746 -17.54 -19.23 23.45
N ALA A 747 -18.09 -20.23 24.14
CA ALA A 747 -19.23 -20.02 25.03
C ALA A 747 -18.80 -19.18 26.25
N GLY A 748 -19.55 -18.11 26.54
CA GLY A 748 -19.34 -17.26 27.72
C GLY A 748 -20.51 -17.36 28.71
N ALA A 749 -20.44 -16.57 29.77
CA ALA A 749 -21.55 -16.42 30.71
C ALA A 749 -22.72 -15.72 30.00
N ARG A 750 -23.93 -16.29 30.14
CA ARG A 750 -25.15 -15.83 29.48
C ARG A 750 -26.01 -15.09 30.51
N LEU A 751 -26.25 -13.80 30.26
CA LEU A 751 -27.14 -12.95 31.06
C LEU A 751 -28.32 -12.53 30.20
N GLU A 752 -29.51 -13.00 30.56
CA GLU A 752 -30.74 -12.65 29.85
C GLU A 752 -31.38 -11.42 30.50
N HIS A 753 -31.68 -10.40 29.69
CA HIS A 753 -32.30 -9.16 30.17
C HIS A 753 -33.31 -8.62 29.14
N GLY A 754 -34.60 -8.79 29.45
CA GLY A 754 -35.67 -8.46 28.51
C GLY A 754 -35.55 -9.27 27.22
N ASN A 755 -35.44 -8.59 26.09
CA ASN A 755 -35.35 -9.22 24.76
C ASN A 755 -33.90 -9.41 24.25
N VAL A 756 -32.90 -8.98 25.02
CA VAL A 756 -31.49 -9.09 24.64
C VAL A 756 -30.79 -10.05 25.60
N THR A 757 -30.02 -10.97 25.05
CA THR A 757 -29.11 -11.82 25.82
C THR A 757 -27.69 -11.34 25.65
N VAL A 758 -27.04 -10.97 26.76
CA VAL A 758 -25.65 -10.55 26.80
C VAL A 758 -24.79 -11.78 27.11
N MET A 759 -23.85 -12.09 26.22
CA MET A 759 -22.79 -13.05 26.49
C MET A 759 -21.50 -12.30 26.77
N HIS A 760 -20.94 -12.48 27.96
CA HIS A 760 -19.70 -11.83 28.39
C HIS A 760 -18.70 -12.86 28.93
N GLY A 761 -17.41 -12.48 28.94
CA GLY A 761 -16.31 -13.41 29.26
C GLY A 761 -16.09 -14.49 28.21
N ALA A 762 -16.77 -14.40 27.06
CA ALA A 762 -16.55 -15.27 25.91
C ALA A 762 -15.26 -14.86 25.20
N GLY A 763 -14.28 -15.77 25.16
CA GLY A 763 -13.11 -15.60 24.29
C GLY A 763 -13.52 -15.63 22.82
N VAL A 764 -12.85 -14.84 21.99
CA VAL A 764 -12.95 -14.92 20.53
C VAL A 764 -11.55 -15.13 19.94
N THR A 765 -11.44 -16.05 18.98
CA THR A 765 -10.26 -16.19 18.13
C THR A 765 -10.53 -15.49 16.82
N ILE A 766 -9.81 -14.41 16.55
CA ILE A 766 -9.81 -13.68 15.28
C ILE A 766 -8.70 -14.26 14.41
N MET A 767 -9.07 -14.72 13.22
CA MET A 767 -8.18 -15.35 12.25
C MET A 767 -8.07 -14.45 11.03
N GLN A 768 -6.86 -14.00 10.73
CA GLN A 768 -6.54 -13.38 9.46
C GLN A 768 -5.92 -14.43 8.54
N MET A 769 -6.59 -14.71 7.43
CA MET A 769 -6.25 -15.77 6.50
C MET A 769 -5.84 -15.18 5.15
N ASN A 770 -4.74 -15.67 4.61
CA ASN A 770 -4.27 -15.41 3.27
C ASN A 770 -4.40 -16.69 2.44
N ASP A 771 -5.34 -16.68 1.50
CA ASP A 771 -5.67 -17.83 0.68
C ASP A 771 -4.80 -17.92 -0.59
N GLY A 772 -3.76 -17.10 -0.72
CA GLY A 772 -2.95 -16.98 -1.92
C GLY A 772 -3.58 -16.07 -2.98
N VAL A 773 -3.20 -16.29 -4.23
CA VAL A 773 -3.70 -15.51 -5.38
C VAL A 773 -5.08 -16.04 -5.78
N ALA A 774 -5.98 -15.12 -6.11
CA ALA A 774 -7.30 -15.48 -6.62
C ALA A 774 -7.20 -16.11 -8.01
N ASN A 775 -7.86 -17.23 -8.21
CA ASN A 775 -8.13 -17.79 -9.53
C ASN A 775 -9.19 -16.95 -10.29
N ILE A 776 -9.56 -17.38 -11.50
CA ILE A 776 -10.55 -16.70 -12.35
C ILE A 776 -11.93 -16.59 -11.66
N GLU A 777 -12.24 -17.52 -10.76
CA GLU A 777 -13.48 -17.57 -9.99
C GLU A 777 -13.43 -16.74 -8.70
N GLY A 778 -12.27 -16.17 -8.37
CA GLY A 778 -12.06 -15.36 -7.18
C GLY A 778 -11.69 -16.17 -5.92
N GLU A 779 -11.41 -17.46 -6.05
CA GLU A 779 -10.98 -18.33 -4.95
C GLU A 779 -9.45 -18.37 -4.83
N GLY A 780 -8.94 -18.39 -3.61
CA GLY A 780 -7.49 -18.50 -3.38
C GLY A 780 -6.94 -19.90 -3.65
N GLU A 781 -5.89 -20.00 -4.46
CA GLU A 781 -5.22 -21.26 -4.84
C GLU A 781 -4.26 -21.81 -3.77
N GLY A 782 -4.00 -21.05 -2.70
CA GLY A 782 -2.98 -21.36 -1.71
C GLY A 782 -1.54 -21.20 -2.22
N PHE A 783 -0.58 -21.48 -1.35
CA PHE A 783 0.84 -21.41 -1.65
C PHE A 783 1.40 -22.81 -1.90
N LEU A 784 1.89 -23.04 -3.11
CA LEU A 784 2.60 -24.26 -3.48
C LEU A 784 4.10 -24.08 -3.25
N VAL A 785 4.65 -24.76 -2.26
CA VAL A 785 6.07 -24.65 -1.88
C VAL A 785 6.79 -25.99 -1.91
N GLN A 786 8.11 -25.93 -1.96
CA GLN A 786 9.01 -27.08 -1.94
C GLN A 786 10.17 -26.79 -0.98
N GLU A 787 10.53 -27.77 -0.17
CA GLU A 787 11.64 -27.66 0.78
C GLU A 787 12.98 -27.87 0.09
N ALA A 788 13.97 -27.04 0.41
CA ALA A 788 15.34 -27.13 -0.11
C ALA A 788 16.37 -26.49 0.85
N SER A 789 17.63 -26.92 0.73
CA SER A 789 18.77 -26.30 1.41
C SER A 789 19.42 -25.22 0.53
N ASP A 790 19.76 -24.06 1.11
CA ASP A 790 20.54 -23.00 0.45
C ASP A 790 22.04 -23.20 0.72
N LEU A 791 22.76 -23.72 -0.27
CA LEU A 791 24.17 -24.09 -0.16
C LEU A 791 25.12 -22.93 -0.53
N ARG A 792 24.60 -21.82 -1.09
CA ARG A 792 25.40 -20.66 -1.50
C ARG A 792 24.61 -19.36 -1.29
N VAL A 793 24.61 -18.86 -0.06
CA VAL A 793 24.08 -17.54 0.28
C VAL A 793 24.85 -16.45 -0.45
N THR A 794 24.13 -15.49 -1.03
CA THR A 794 24.74 -14.40 -1.80
C THR A 794 25.41 -13.40 -0.86
N MET A 795 26.66 -13.03 -1.17
CA MET A 795 27.47 -12.09 -0.40
C MET A 795 27.63 -10.77 -1.15
N PRO A 796 27.54 -9.60 -0.49
CA PRO A 796 27.74 -8.28 -1.12
C PRO A 796 29.13 -8.08 -1.74
N SER A 797 30.15 -8.72 -1.16
CA SER A 797 31.51 -8.70 -1.69
C SER A 797 31.84 -10.08 -2.25
N GLY A 798 32.33 -10.15 -3.48
CA GLY A 798 32.59 -11.40 -4.20
C GLY A 798 33.57 -12.32 -3.45
N THR A 799 33.03 -13.21 -2.62
CA THR A 799 33.79 -14.19 -1.84
C THR A 799 34.03 -15.46 -2.65
N LYS A 800 35.22 -16.07 -2.50
CA LYS A 800 35.53 -17.34 -3.18
C LYS A 800 34.73 -18.53 -2.62
N LYS A 801 34.28 -18.44 -1.36
CA LYS A 801 33.46 -19.45 -0.68
C LYS A 801 32.22 -18.79 -0.04
N PRO A 802 31.09 -18.71 -0.75
CA PRO A 802 29.85 -18.24 -0.14
C PRO A 802 29.38 -19.21 0.97
N PRO A 803 28.83 -18.69 2.09
CA PRO A 803 28.36 -19.53 3.18
C PRO A 803 27.09 -20.30 2.80
N LYS A 804 26.81 -21.39 3.50
CA LYS A 804 25.56 -22.16 3.42
C LYS A 804 24.69 -21.88 4.64
N ILE A 805 23.39 -22.15 4.52
CA ILE A 805 22.49 -22.19 5.68
C ILE A 805 22.43 -23.64 6.16
N ASP A 806 23.03 -23.89 7.32
CA ASP A 806 23.01 -25.21 7.99
C ASP A 806 21.75 -25.39 8.85
N GLY A 807 21.38 -26.64 9.13
CA GLY A 807 20.21 -26.99 9.94
C GLY A 807 19.00 -27.41 9.12
N GLU A 808 17.81 -27.00 9.56
CA GLU A 808 16.52 -27.37 8.94
C GLU A 808 16.39 -26.85 7.49
N PRO A 809 15.70 -27.59 6.60
CA PRO A 809 15.41 -27.12 5.26
C PRO A 809 14.46 -25.91 5.27
N GLN A 810 14.53 -25.12 4.20
CA GLN A 810 13.73 -23.91 4.03
C GLN A 810 12.69 -24.13 2.92
N ALA A 811 11.57 -23.42 2.95
CA ALA A 811 10.49 -23.61 1.97
C ALA A 811 10.47 -22.48 0.92
N TYR A 812 10.40 -22.84 -0.36
CA TYR A 812 10.39 -21.90 -1.49
C TYR A 812 9.18 -22.12 -2.39
N GLU A 813 8.64 -21.07 -3.02
CA GLU A 813 7.61 -21.20 -4.06
C GLU A 813 8.11 -22.16 -5.15
N ALA A 814 7.35 -23.24 -5.39
CA ALA A 814 7.80 -24.35 -6.24
C ALA A 814 8.06 -23.91 -7.69
N GLY A 815 7.21 -23.01 -8.23
CA GLY A 815 7.39 -22.45 -9.56
C GLY A 815 8.64 -21.59 -9.68
N TRP A 816 8.93 -20.77 -8.66
CA TRP A 816 10.14 -19.95 -8.60
C TRP A 816 11.39 -20.82 -8.47
N LEU A 817 11.41 -21.80 -7.56
CA LEU A 817 12.57 -22.68 -7.33
C LEU A 817 12.95 -23.45 -8.61
N ARG A 818 11.95 -23.90 -9.38
CA ARG A 818 12.17 -24.54 -10.69
C ARG A 818 12.86 -23.60 -11.68
N SER A 819 12.40 -22.36 -11.77
CA SER A 819 13.00 -21.33 -12.64
C SER A 819 14.42 -20.96 -12.19
N ALA A 820 14.64 -20.79 -10.89
CA ALA A 820 15.93 -20.43 -10.31
C ALA A 820 17.01 -21.47 -10.58
N ARG A 821 16.63 -22.75 -10.77
CA ARG A 821 17.52 -23.87 -11.09
C ARG A 821 17.80 -24.05 -12.58
N SER A 822 17.21 -23.25 -13.46
CA SER A 822 17.45 -23.37 -14.91
C SER A 822 18.91 -23.06 -15.30
N THR A 823 19.64 -22.36 -14.44
CA THR A 823 21.04 -21.99 -14.66
C THR A 823 22.01 -22.93 -13.94
N SER A 824 23.25 -23.03 -14.45
CA SER A 824 24.33 -23.79 -13.81
C SER A 824 24.63 -23.32 -12.38
N TRP A 825 24.54 -22.00 -12.13
CA TRP A 825 24.70 -21.43 -10.80
C TRP A 825 23.56 -21.82 -9.85
N GLY A 826 22.32 -21.81 -10.35
CA GLY A 826 21.15 -22.25 -9.58
C GLY A 826 21.21 -23.73 -9.17
N LEU A 827 21.68 -24.61 -10.06
CA LEU A 827 21.91 -26.03 -9.75
C LEU A 827 22.91 -26.26 -8.61
N ALA A 828 23.92 -25.39 -8.50
CA ALA A 828 24.94 -25.47 -7.44
C ALA A 828 24.49 -24.85 -6.11
N ARG A 829 23.49 -23.97 -6.11
CA ARG A 829 23.00 -23.26 -4.91
C ARG A 829 21.94 -24.06 -4.16
N TRP A 830 20.98 -24.66 -4.87
CA TRP A 830 19.82 -25.31 -4.24
C TRP A 830 20.01 -26.82 -4.17
N GLY A 831 20.12 -27.37 -2.95
CA GLY A 831 20.33 -28.80 -2.68
C GLY A 831 19.23 -29.43 -1.82
N ASN A 832 19.29 -30.75 -1.61
CA ASN A 832 18.37 -31.53 -0.75
C ASN A 832 16.88 -31.20 -0.96
N ILE A 833 16.46 -31.23 -2.22
CA ILE A 833 15.13 -30.76 -2.60
C ILE A 833 14.10 -31.85 -2.31
N GLY A 834 13.14 -31.56 -1.42
CA GLY A 834 12.01 -32.43 -1.10
C GLY A 834 10.93 -32.42 -2.19
N ASN A 835 9.84 -33.15 -2.01
CA ASN A 835 8.67 -33.06 -2.90
C ASN A 835 7.87 -31.77 -2.64
N PRO A 836 7.16 -31.22 -3.64
CA PRO A 836 6.23 -30.11 -3.40
C PRO A 836 5.19 -30.50 -2.34
N LEU A 837 5.01 -29.62 -1.35
CA LEU A 837 4.00 -29.80 -0.32
C LEU A 837 2.60 -29.49 -0.89
N PRO A 838 1.53 -30.09 -0.35
CA PRO A 838 0.16 -29.71 -0.71
C PRO A 838 -0.06 -28.21 -0.49
N PRO A 839 -0.82 -27.52 -1.38
CA PRO A 839 -1.12 -26.10 -1.21
C PRO A 839 -1.74 -25.80 0.17
N PHE A 840 -1.32 -24.69 0.77
CA PHE A 840 -1.83 -24.21 2.05
C PHE A 840 -2.03 -22.70 2.04
N GLY A 841 -2.90 -22.18 2.91
CA GLY A 841 -3.02 -20.74 3.19
C GLY A 841 -2.10 -20.30 4.32
N LEU A 842 -1.86 -19.00 4.46
CA LEU A 842 -1.18 -18.45 5.64
C LEU A 842 -2.22 -17.95 6.64
N ILE A 843 -1.94 -18.11 7.93
CA ILE A 843 -2.86 -17.67 8.98
C ILE A 843 -2.14 -16.92 10.09
N SER A 844 -2.83 -15.93 10.62
CA SER A 844 -2.53 -15.29 11.88
C SER A 844 -3.72 -15.42 12.81
N CYS A 845 -3.51 -15.95 14.02
CA CYS A 845 -4.55 -16.11 15.04
C CYS A 845 -4.29 -15.18 16.23
N LYS A 846 -5.27 -14.35 16.54
CA LYS A 846 -5.33 -13.52 17.74
C LYS A 846 -6.48 -14.00 18.60
N GLN A 847 -6.23 -14.36 19.85
CA GLN A 847 -7.30 -14.58 20.82
C GLN A 847 -7.53 -13.30 21.61
N THR A 848 -8.75 -13.01 22.02
CA THR A 848 -9.06 -11.82 22.81
C THR A 848 -10.43 -11.97 23.48
N GLU A 849 -10.78 -11.05 24.37
CA GLU A 849 -12.10 -11.02 25.00
C GLU A 849 -13.14 -10.41 24.06
N SER A 850 -14.37 -10.91 24.15
CA SER A 850 -15.50 -10.38 23.40
C SER A 850 -16.75 -10.24 24.26
N ILE A 851 -17.59 -9.31 23.87
CA ILE A 851 -18.98 -9.17 24.32
C ILE A 851 -19.90 -9.36 23.12
N GLN A 852 -21.01 -10.06 23.36
CA GLN A 852 -21.93 -10.44 22.29
C GLN A 852 -23.36 -10.20 22.71
N LEU A 853 -24.17 -9.69 21.80
CA LEU A 853 -25.57 -9.34 22.01
C LEU A 853 -26.43 -10.20 21.10
N GLU A 854 -27.02 -11.26 21.67
CA GLU A 854 -27.95 -12.14 20.98
C GLU A 854 -29.35 -11.53 21.04
N LEU A 855 -29.99 -11.46 19.87
CA LEU A 855 -31.34 -10.95 19.69
C LEU A 855 -32.36 -12.05 20.03
N GLY A 856 -33.34 -11.72 20.88
CA GLY A 856 -34.49 -12.55 21.23
C GLY A 856 -35.59 -12.59 20.15
N ALA A 857 -36.80 -12.16 20.50
CA ALA A 857 -37.95 -12.08 19.60
C ALA A 857 -38.06 -10.70 18.94
N PHE A 858 -38.51 -10.63 17.69
CA PHE A 858 -38.75 -9.38 16.96
C PHE A 858 -40.03 -9.50 16.14
N ASP A 859 -40.55 -8.38 15.66
CA ASP A 859 -41.76 -8.36 14.84
C ASP A 859 -41.60 -9.28 13.60
N PRO A 860 -42.53 -10.22 13.36
CA PRO A 860 -42.41 -11.21 12.29
C PRO A 860 -42.45 -10.60 10.87
N ARG A 861 -42.87 -9.34 10.72
CA ARG A 861 -42.82 -8.61 9.45
C ARG A 861 -41.42 -8.08 9.13
N LEU A 862 -40.47 -8.19 10.05
CA LEU A 862 -39.06 -7.82 9.84
C LEU A 862 -38.20 -9.05 9.54
N ASP A 863 -37.06 -8.82 8.90
CA ASP A 863 -36.09 -9.87 8.60
C ASP A 863 -34.67 -9.46 9.06
N LEU A 864 -34.42 -9.70 10.35
CA LEU A 864 -33.16 -9.36 11.02
C LEU A 864 -32.15 -10.52 11.04
N SER A 865 -32.55 -11.69 10.54
CA SER A 865 -31.75 -12.92 10.53
C SER A 865 -30.74 -12.98 9.38
N HIS A 866 -30.96 -12.23 8.30
CA HIS A 866 -30.07 -12.25 7.14
C HIS A 866 -28.87 -11.29 7.27
N VAL A 867 -28.06 -11.50 8.30
CA VAL A 867 -26.87 -10.68 8.60
C VAL A 867 -25.54 -11.32 8.16
N ALA A 868 -25.56 -12.57 7.70
CA ALA A 868 -24.35 -13.28 7.32
C ALA A 868 -23.72 -12.67 6.07
N ARG A 869 -22.39 -12.80 5.95
CA ARG A 869 -21.64 -12.28 4.80
C ARG A 869 -21.86 -13.10 3.52
N ARG A 870 -22.18 -14.39 3.66
CA ARG A 870 -22.37 -15.38 2.59
C ARG A 870 -23.35 -16.44 3.06
N GLY A 871 -23.97 -17.14 2.10
CA GLY A 871 -24.82 -18.28 2.35
C GLY A 871 -26.32 -17.93 2.41
N LYS A 872 -27.10 -18.80 3.05
CA LYS A 872 -28.57 -18.67 3.08
C LYS A 872 -29.04 -17.41 3.83
N TYR A 873 -28.24 -16.93 4.79
CA TYR A 873 -28.53 -15.77 5.62
C TYR A 873 -27.87 -14.48 5.11
N ASP A 874 -27.55 -14.38 3.80
CA ASP A 874 -26.93 -13.18 3.22
C ASP A 874 -27.99 -12.22 2.66
N ARG A 875 -28.16 -11.08 3.32
CA ARG A 875 -28.86 -9.91 2.78
C ARG A 875 -28.06 -8.66 3.09
N LEU A 876 -27.46 -8.08 2.05
CA LEU A 876 -26.53 -6.96 2.20
C LEU A 876 -27.10 -5.78 3.00
N SER A 877 -28.37 -5.46 2.80
CA SER A 877 -29.04 -4.32 3.45
C SER A 877 -29.28 -4.56 4.95
N THR A 878 -29.76 -5.74 5.35
CA THR A 878 -29.85 -6.15 6.77
C THR A 878 -28.47 -6.25 7.42
N ARG A 879 -27.49 -6.85 6.74
CA ARG A 879 -26.10 -6.90 7.22
C ARG A 879 -25.49 -5.51 7.42
N ALA A 880 -25.77 -4.57 6.52
CA ALA A 880 -25.31 -3.18 6.64
C ALA A 880 -25.93 -2.48 7.86
N ALA A 881 -27.20 -2.73 8.16
CA ALA A 881 -27.85 -2.24 9.38
C ALA A 881 -27.19 -2.80 10.64
N ALA A 882 -26.95 -4.11 10.71
CA ALA A 882 -26.28 -4.76 11.83
C ALA A 882 -24.82 -4.27 12.03
N ILE A 883 -24.07 -4.07 10.94
CA ILE A 883 -22.72 -3.46 11.01
C ILE A 883 -22.81 -2.03 11.54
N SER A 884 -23.77 -1.23 11.06
CA SER A 884 -23.96 0.15 11.52
C SER A 884 -24.30 0.21 13.01
N ALA A 885 -25.19 -0.68 13.47
CA ALA A 885 -25.53 -0.87 14.88
C ALA A 885 -24.30 -1.18 15.73
N THR A 886 -23.47 -2.15 15.32
CA THR A 886 -22.22 -2.47 16.03
C THR A 886 -21.26 -1.28 16.08
N GLN A 887 -21.14 -0.51 15.00
CA GLN A 887 -20.24 0.65 14.95
C GLN A 887 -20.68 1.80 15.86
N ILE A 888 -22.00 2.03 15.97
CA ILE A 888 -22.60 2.98 16.92
C ILE A 888 -22.30 2.53 18.36
N LEU A 889 -22.56 1.26 18.68
CA LEU A 889 -22.29 0.73 20.02
C LEU A 889 -20.81 0.83 20.40
N VAL A 890 -19.90 0.48 19.48
CA VAL A 890 -18.45 0.63 19.73
C VAL A 890 -18.08 2.09 20.01
N GLN A 891 -18.66 3.04 19.26
CA GLN A 891 -18.35 4.46 19.48
C GLN A 891 -18.90 4.95 20.82
N LYS A 892 -20.15 4.62 21.18
CA LYS A 892 -20.71 5.01 22.49
C LYS A 892 -19.94 4.35 23.63
N ALA A 893 -19.62 3.06 23.52
CA ALA A 893 -18.83 2.35 24.52
C ALA A 893 -17.44 2.96 24.71
N ALA A 894 -16.80 3.40 23.62
CA ALA A 894 -15.54 4.11 23.68
C ALA A 894 -15.65 5.46 24.40
N LEU A 895 -16.73 6.23 24.15
CA LEU A 895 -16.97 7.49 24.86
C LEU A 895 -17.26 7.27 26.35
N GLU A 896 -18.09 6.28 26.70
CA GLU A 896 -18.45 5.96 28.11
C GLU A 896 -17.27 5.45 28.93
N LEU A 897 -16.41 4.65 28.31
CA LEU A 897 -15.20 4.15 28.96
C LEU A 897 -14.04 5.14 28.87
N ASP A 898 -14.25 6.28 28.21
CA ASP A 898 -13.25 7.28 27.86
C ASP A 898 -12.03 6.60 27.26
N VAL A 899 -12.16 5.94 26.10
CA VAL A 899 -11.06 5.27 25.37
C VAL A 899 -11.17 5.54 23.88
N SER A 900 -10.11 5.27 23.12
CA SER A 900 -10.21 5.30 21.66
C SER A 900 -11.13 4.19 21.15
N ALA A 901 -11.98 4.49 20.16
CA ALA A 901 -12.79 3.47 19.50
C ALA A 901 -11.94 2.40 18.77
N ASP A 902 -10.66 2.66 18.54
CA ASP A 902 -9.70 1.70 17.99
C ASP A 902 -9.22 0.67 19.04
N GLU A 903 -9.55 0.85 20.33
CA GLU A 903 -9.36 -0.16 21.38
C GLU A 903 -10.36 -1.33 21.27
N PHE A 904 -11.36 -1.18 20.40
CA PHE A 904 -12.36 -2.20 20.10
C PHE A 904 -12.27 -2.66 18.65
N GLU A 905 -12.47 -3.95 18.44
CA GLU A 905 -12.63 -4.56 17.14
C GLU A 905 -14.11 -4.94 16.93
N ALA A 906 -14.80 -4.19 16.07
CA ALA A 906 -16.15 -4.52 15.65
C ALA A 906 -16.11 -5.74 14.73
N LEU A 907 -16.59 -6.88 15.24
CA LEU A 907 -16.64 -8.12 14.51
C LEU A 907 -17.86 -8.17 13.59
N GLU A 908 -17.82 -9.03 12.56
CA GLU A 908 -18.96 -9.16 11.66
C GLU A 908 -20.18 -9.75 12.38
N PRO A 909 -21.40 -9.24 12.10
CA PRO A 909 -22.62 -9.79 12.68
C PRO A 909 -22.87 -11.22 12.16
N ARG A 910 -23.51 -12.05 12.99
CA ARG A 910 -23.69 -13.49 12.73
C ARG A 910 -25.06 -14.00 13.12
N VAL A 911 -25.32 -15.25 12.77
CA VAL A 911 -26.50 -16.01 13.21
C VAL A 911 -26.04 -17.25 13.97
N ARG A 912 -26.52 -17.42 15.20
CA ARG A 912 -26.24 -18.60 16.04
C ARG A 912 -27.56 -19.25 16.44
N SER A 913 -27.73 -20.53 16.09
CA SER A 913 -28.97 -21.29 16.32
C SER A 913 -30.24 -20.57 15.81
N GLY A 914 -30.11 -19.87 14.67
CA GLY A 914 -31.20 -19.09 14.06
C GLY A 914 -31.40 -17.68 14.61
N LYS A 915 -30.64 -17.27 15.64
CA LYS A 915 -30.74 -15.93 16.24
C LYS A 915 -29.63 -14.99 15.77
N PRO A 916 -29.93 -13.73 15.39
CA PRO A 916 -28.92 -12.73 15.08
C PRO A 916 -28.05 -12.36 16.29
N LEU A 917 -26.79 -12.06 16.02
CA LEU A 917 -25.77 -11.77 17.03
C LEU A 917 -24.88 -10.59 16.60
N LEU A 918 -24.80 -9.56 17.44
CA LEU A 918 -23.80 -8.49 17.34
C LEU A 918 -22.60 -8.81 18.24
N GLN A 919 -21.39 -8.45 17.79
CA GLN A 919 -20.15 -8.86 18.45
C GLN A 919 -19.11 -7.73 18.48
N ILE A 920 -18.53 -7.50 19.65
CA ILE A 920 -17.44 -6.54 19.88
C ILE A 920 -16.32 -7.26 20.61
N ALA A 921 -15.07 -7.06 20.20
CA ALA A 921 -13.90 -7.67 20.81
C ALA A 921 -12.86 -6.61 21.21
N ASP A 922 -11.97 -6.95 22.14
CA ASP A 922 -10.85 -6.06 22.47
C ASP A 922 -9.80 -6.06 21.34
N ALA A 923 -9.25 -4.89 21.03
CA ALA A 923 -8.24 -4.74 19.98
C ALA A 923 -6.88 -5.35 20.35
N LEU A 924 -6.54 -5.44 21.64
CA LEU A 924 -5.27 -6.03 22.08
C LEU A 924 -5.33 -7.57 22.08
N ILE A 925 -4.20 -8.21 21.77
CA ILE A 925 -4.07 -9.69 21.71
C ILE A 925 -4.26 -10.33 23.07
N ASN A 926 -3.93 -9.64 24.15
CA ASN A 926 -4.06 -10.22 25.48
C ASN A 926 -5.36 -9.82 26.18
N GLY A 927 -6.30 -9.21 25.43
CA GLY A 927 -7.49 -8.53 25.96
C GLY A 927 -7.11 -7.25 26.71
N SER A 928 -7.82 -6.16 26.44
CA SER A 928 -7.69 -4.93 27.25
C SER A 928 -8.56 -5.01 28.50
N GLY A 929 -9.52 -5.93 28.58
CA GLY A 929 -10.49 -6.06 29.67
C GLY A 929 -11.74 -5.19 29.48
N LEU A 930 -11.78 -4.41 28.39
CA LEU A 930 -12.85 -3.44 28.14
C LEU A 930 -14.17 -4.14 27.82
N CYS A 931 -14.15 -5.16 26.94
CA CYS A 931 -15.35 -5.95 26.63
C CYS A 931 -15.89 -6.70 27.86
N ARG A 932 -15.01 -7.19 28.75
CA ARG A 932 -15.42 -7.83 29.99
C ARG A 932 -16.18 -6.84 30.88
N ARG A 933 -15.62 -5.64 31.07
CA ARG A 933 -16.25 -4.57 31.85
C ARG A 933 -17.62 -4.16 31.30
N LEU A 934 -17.76 -4.04 29.97
CA LEU A 934 -19.04 -3.73 29.33
C LEU A 934 -20.13 -4.79 29.64
N GLY A 935 -19.72 -6.03 29.86
CA GLY A 935 -20.63 -7.13 30.20
C GLY A 935 -20.92 -7.29 31.69
N GLU A 936 -20.18 -6.61 32.55
CA GLU A 936 -20.38 -6.63 34.00
C GLU A 936 -21.47 -5.63 34.42
N THR A 937 -22.20 -5.98 35.48
CA THR A 937 -23.13 -5.06 36.13
C THR A 937 -22.34 -4.14 37.06
N VAL A 938 -22.48 -2.82 36.87
CA VAL A 938 -21.81 -1.80 37.70
C VAL A 938 -22.27 -1.96 39.17
N PRO A 939 -21.40 -1.73 40.19
CA PRO A 939 -21.82 -1.75 41.58
C PRO A 939 -23.02 -0.82 41.84
N GLY A 940 -24.15 -1.38 42.28
CA GLY A 940 -25.42 -0.67 42.47
C GLY A 940 -26.34 -0.57 41.24
N GLY A 941 -25.90 -1.07 40.07
CA GLY A 941 -26.70 -1.16 38.85
C GLY A 941 -27.60 -2.40 38.80
N SER A 942 -28.65 -2.36 37.97
CA SER A 942 -29.62 -3.45 37.79
C SER A 942 -29.38 -4.31 36.54
N ARG A 943 -28.46 -3.89 35.64
CA ARG A 943 -28.16 -4.56 34.38
C ARG A 943 -26.71 -4.31 33.91
N PRO A 944 -26.19 -5.09 32.95
CA PRO A 944 -24.86 -4.88 32.36
C PRO A 944 -24.69 -3.50 31.73
N GLN A 945 -23.48 -2.93 31.81
CA GLN A 945 -23.18 -1.58 31.30
C GLN A 945 -23.49 -1.42 29.80
N ILE A 946 -23.32 -2.47 28.98
CA ILE A 946 -23.65 -2.43 27.55
C ILE A 946 -25.14 -2.19 27.29
N LEU A 947 -26.03 -2.60 28.20
CA LEU A 947 -27.47 -2.39 28.07
C LEU A 947 -27.88 -0.98 28.50
N ASP A 948 -27.14 -0.37 29.42
CA ASP A 948 -27.28 1.06 29.71
C ASP A 948 -26.87 1.89 28.50
N ILE A 949 -25.71 1.58 27.91
CA ILE A 949 -25.25 2.17 26.65
C ILE A 949 -26.31 2.03 25.55
N LEU A 950 -26.89 0.84 25.38
CA LEU A 950 -27.91 0.59 24.37
C LEU A 950 -29.17 1.43 24.60
N HIS A 951 -29.59 1.58 25.87
CA HIS A 951 -30.72 2.41 26.23
C HIS A 951 -30.44 3.89 25.95
N ASP A 952 -29.27 4.38 26.36
CA ASP A 952 -28.87 5.77 26.12
C ASP A 952 -28.77 6.10 24.64
N VAL A 953 -28.28 5.16 23.81
CA VAL A 953 -28.22 5.31 22.34
C VAL A 953 -29.59 5.56 21.72
N LEU A 954 -30.64 4.94 22.27
CA LEU A 954 -31.98 4.94 21.69
C LEU A 954 -32.93 6.00 22.28
N GLU A 955 -32.73 6.39 23.54
CA GLU A 955 -33.68 7.22 24.29
C GLU A 955 -33.10 8.57 24.75
N ASN A 956 -31.78 8.68 24.96
CA ASN A 956 -31.19 9.89 25.53
C ASN A 956 -30.82 10.92 24.44
N GLN A 957 -31.64 11.96 24.29
CA GLN A 957 -31.44 13.01 23.28
C GLN A 957 -30.36 14.04 23.66
N ASP A 958 -29.98 14.12 24.93
CA ASP A 958 -29.00 15.09 25.43
C ASP A 958 -27.55 14.57 25.33
N GLN A 959 -27.37 13.32 24.88
CA GLN A 959 -26.07 12.69 24.74
C GLN A 959 -25.84 12.10 23.34
N TRP A 960 -24.57 11.84 23.04
CA TRP A 960 -24.21 11.10 21.83
C TRP A 960 -24.84 9.70 21.88
N PRO A 961 -25.46 9.22 20.78
CA PRO A 961 -25.41 9.74 19.42
C PRO A 961 -26.51 10.73 19.03
N LEU A 962 -27.67 10.71 19.70
CA LEU A 962 -28.85 11.45 19.23
C LEU A 962 -28.63 12.96 19.21
N VAL A 963 -27.91 13.50 20.19
CA VAL A 963 -27.59 14.94 20.24
C VAL A 963 -26.90 15.43 18.97
N ASP A 964 -26.01 14.62 18.38
CA ASP A 964 -25.26 14.96 17.18
C ASP A 964 -26.01 14.57 15.90
N PHE A 965 -26.74 13.45 15.94
CA PHE A 965 -27.48 12.97 14.78
C PHE A 965 -28.66 13.88 14.44
N LEU A 966 -29.27 14.47 15.46
CA LEU A 966 -30.41 15.38 15.38
C LEU A 966 -30.02 16.86 15.52
N ASN A 967 -28.72 17.15 15.65
CA ASN A 967 -28.25 18.51 15.90
C ASN A 967 -28.57 19.45 14.74
N VAL A 968 -29.10 20.63 15.08
CA VAL A 968 -29.18 21.79 14.19
C VAL A 968 -28.04 22.73 14.54
N SER A 969 -26.95 22.63 13.78
CA SER A 969 -25.72 23.39 13.98
C SER A 969 -25.64 24.62 13.08
N ALA A 970 -24.61 25.46 13.25
CA ALA A 970 -24.32 26.56 12.32
C ALA A 970 -24.07 26.11 10.87
N GLU A 971 -23.72 24.83 10.67
CA GLU A 971 -23.55 24.19 9.35
C GLU A 971 -24.87 23.63 8.79
N GLY A 972 -25.98 23.77 9.52
CA GLY A 972 -27.31 23.29 9.17
C GLY A 972 -27.76 22.07 9.98
N ASP A 973 -28.96 21.58 9.61
CA ASP A 973 -29.60 20.39 10.17
C ASP A 973 -28.94 19.12 9.61
N HIS A 974 -28.21 18.41 10.47
CA HIS A 974 -27.52 17.17 10.08
C HIS A 974 -28.51 16.09 9.64
N SER A 975 -29.65 15.96 10.30
CA SER A 975 -30.62 14.90 10.01
C SER A 975 -31.22 15.07 8.61
N ALA A 976 -31.41 16.31 8.16
CA ALA A 976 -31.89 16.65 6.82
C ALA A 976 -30.81 16.49 5.73
N GLN A 977 -29.54 16.79 6.04
CA GLN A 977 -28.43 16.72 5.07
C GLN A 977 -27.80 15.32 4.96
N CYS A 978 -27.72 14.57 6.07
CA CYS A 978 -27.08 13.27 6.14
C CYS A 978 -28.11 12.15 6.02
N HIS A 979 -28.22 11.59 4.81
CA HIS A 979 -29.09 10.46 4.54
C HIS A 979 -28.47 9.11 4.94
N THR A 980 -27.15 8.97 4.90
CA THR A 980 -26.45 7.69 5.16
C THR A 980 -25.58 7.75 6.41
N SER A 981 -24.31 8.12 6.25
CA SER A 981 -23.35 8.32 7.33
C SER A 981 -22.31 9.37 6.93
N CYS A 982 -21.75 10.07 7.91
CA CYS A 982 -20.68 11.05 7.76
C CYS A 982 -19.76 11.05 9.00
N TYR A 983 -18.69 11.85 8.98
CA TYR A 983 -17.72 11.94 10.07
C TYR A 983 -18.25 12.62 11.34
N ARG A 984 -19.40 13.30 11.26
CA ARG A 984 -20.11 13.84 12.42
C ARG A 984 -20.99 12.79 13.13
N CYS A 985 -21.29 11.66 12.48
CA CYS A 985 -22.12 10.60 13.05
C CYS A 985 -21.34 9.30 13.28
N VAL A 986 -21.27 8.39 12.31
CA VAL A 986 -20.74 7.02 12.48
C VAL A 986 -19.39 6.81 11.80
N GLN A 987 -19.03 7.63 10.81
CA GLN A 987 -17.79 7.43 10.05
C GLN A 987 -16.56 7.85 10.86
N ARG A 988 -15.54 7.00 10.88
CA ARG A 988 -14.25 7.26 11.50
C ARG A 988 -13.13 6.64 10.70
N TYR A 989 -11.90 7.11 10.87
CA TYR A 989 -10.75 6.60 10.11
C TYR A 989 -10.59 5.07 10.22
N GLY A 990 -10.83 4.51 11.42
CA GLY A 990 -10.74 3.07 11.70
C GLY A 990 -11.79 2.21 10.99
N ASN A 991 -12.98 2.75 10.70
CA ASN A 991 -14.07 2.01 10.05
C ASN A 991 -14.24 2.34 8.56
N ARG A 992 -13.26 3.02 7.93
CA ARG A 992 -13.25 3.38 6.48
C ARG A 992 -13.62 2.26 5.52
N ARG A 993 -13.30 1.00 5.86
CA ARG A 993 -13.63 -0.19 5.06
C ARG A 993 -15.14 -0.43 4.95
N TYR A 994 -15.92 0.11 5.88
CA TYR A 994 -17.36 -0.06 5.95
C TYR A 994 -18.15 1.17 5.52
N HIS A 995 -17.53 2.31 5.16
CA HIS A 995 -18.29 3.55 4.88
C HIS A 995 -19.40 3.38 3.84
N GLY A 996 -19.19 2.55 2.81
CA GLY A 996 -20.22 2.23 1.83
C GLY A 996 -21.41 1.44 2.39
N LEU A 997 -21.29 0.84 3.57
CA LEU A 997 -22.33 0.09 4.29
C LEU A 997 -22.92 0.87 5.47
N LEU A 998 -22.23 1.88 6.00
CA LEU A 998 -22.70 2.58 7.20
C LEU A 998 -23.92 3.46 6.93
N ASP A 999 -24.92 3.33 7.78
CA ASP A 999 -26.14 4.13 7.78
C ASP A 999 -26.66 4.29 9.21
N TRP A 1000 -26.72 5.53 9.70
CA TRP A 1000 -27.04 5.78 11.10
C TRP A 1000 -28.50 5.46 11.45
N ARG A 1001 -29.44 5.70 10.52
CA ARG A 1001 -30.86 5.38 10.71
C ARG A 1001 -31.09 3.89 10.74
N LEU A 1002 -30.48 3.14 9.80
CA LEU A 1002 -30.58 1.68 9.80
C LEU A 1002 -29.93 1.06 11.04
N GLY A 1003 -28.83 1.63 11.52
CA GLY A 1003 -28.19 1.21 12.76
C GLY A 1003 -29.11 1.37 13.97
N LEU A 1004 -29.73 2.54 14.15
CA LEU A 1004 -30.70 2.77 15.23
C LEU A 1004 -31.93 1.87 15.12
N ALA A 1005 -32.50 1.74 13.92
CA ALA A 1005 -33.64 0.86 13.68
C ALA A 1005 -33.33 -0.60 14.07
N TYR A 1006 -32.15 -1.10 13.72
CA TYR A 1006 -31.72 -2.45 14.09
C TYR A 1006 -31.60 -2.60 15.62
N LEU A 1007 -30.99 -1.62 16.30
CA LEU A 1007 -30.86 -1.63 17.76
C LEU A 1007 -32.22 -1.55 18.47
N ARG A 1008 -33.15 -0.73 17.97
CA ARG A 1008 -34.51 -0.63 18.53
C ARG A 1008 -35.30 -1.91 18.37
N SER A 1009 -35.17 -2.59 17.22
CA SER A 1009 -35.77 -3.92 17.03
C SER A 1009 -35.19 -4.98 17.97
N MET A 1010 -33.95 -4.82 18.45
CA MET A 1010 -33.36 -5.72 19.45
C MET A 1010 -33.99 -5.52 20.84
N THR A 1011 -34.28 -4.28 21.23
CA THR A 1011 -34.78 -3.97 22.58
C THR A 1011 -36.30 -4.05 22.69
N THR A 1012 -37.02 -3.76 21.61
CA THR A 1012 -38.46 -3.57 21.61
C THR A 1012 -39.12 -4.55 20.62
N PRO A 1013 -39.64 -5.70 21.07
CA PRO A 1013 -40.23 -6.72 20.19
C PRO A 1013 -41.40 -6.22 19.34
N SER A 1014 -42.14 -5.21 19.81
CA SER A 1014 -43.29 -4.62 19.12
C SER A 1014 -42.92 -3.53 18.10
N TYR A 1015 -41.64 -3.21 17.95
CA TYR A 1015 -41.19 -2.22 16.98
C TYR A 1015 -41.19 -2.82 15.58
N ALA A 1016 -42.00 -2.26 14.68
CA ALA A 1016 -42.24 -2.79 13.35
C ALA A 1016 -41.56 -1.95 12.25
N CYS A 1017 -40.61 -1.08 12.62
CA CYS A 1017 -39.80 -0.31 11.70
C CYS A 1017 -40.61 0.52 10.68
N GLY A 1018 -41.57 1.30 11.20
CA GLY A 1018 -42.37 2.23 10.41
C GLY A 1018 -43.67 1.64 9.85
N LEU A 1019 -43.96 0.38 10.18
CA LEU A 1019 -45.22 -0.29 9.79
C LEU A 1019 -46.39 0.04 10.70
N GLU A 1020 -46.11 0.42 11.95
CA GLU A 1020 -47.12 0.88 12.91
C GLU A 1020 -47.09 2.39 13.06
N ALA A 1021 -48.24 3.01 13.30
CA ALA A 1021 -48.33 4.47 13.47
C ALA A 1021 -47.44 5.00 14.61
N GLN A 1022 -47.25 4.20 15.66
CA GLN A 1022 -46.37 4.52 16.80
C GLN A 1022 -44.89 4.62 16.40
N ASP A 1023 -44.47 3.96 15.32
CA ASP A 1023 -43.07 3.95 14.90
C ASP A 1023 -42.67 5.26 14.20
N ALA A 1024 -43.63 6.01 13.68
CA ALA A 1024 -43.41 7.25 12.93
C ALA A 1024 -42.76 8.36 13.78
N ALA A 1025 -42.84 8.26 15.11
CA ALA A 1025 -42.23 9.20 16.04
C ALA A 1025 -40.72 8.96 16.25
N TYR A 1026 -40.19 7.81 15.84
CA TYR A 1026 -38.79 7.49 16.11
C TYR A 1026 -37.82 8.19 15.14
N PRO A 1027 -36.68 8.72 15.63
CA PRO A 1027 -35.68 9.44 14.83
C PRO A 1027 -35.23 8.72 13.54
N GLU A 1028 -35.14 7.39 13.59
CA GLU A 1028 -34.72 6.56 12.46
C GLU A 1028 -35.78 6.41 11.35
N ILE A 1029 -37.06 6.64 11.64
CA ILE A 1029 -38.18 6.51 10.69
C ILE A 1029 -38.63 7.87 10.14
N ILE A 1030 -38.46 8.94 10.91
CA ILE A 1030 -38.82 10.31 10.48
C ILE A 1030 -38.17 10.64 9.12
N GLY A 1031 -39.00 11.02 8.15
CA GLY A 1031 -38.58 11.39 6.79
C GLY A 1031 -38.29 10.22 5.85
N TRP A 1032 -38.51 8.97 6.27
CA TRP A 1032 -38.17 7.80 5.47
C TRP A 1032 -39.04 7.68 4.21
N HIS A 1033 -40.34 7.95 4.30
CA HIS A 1033 -41.26 7.84 3.17
C HIS A 1033 -40.93 8.86 2.08
N GLU A 1034 -40.66 10.11 2.47
CA GLU A 1034 -40.24 11.18 1.57
C GLU A 1034 -38.90 10.85 0.90
N ARG A 1035 -37.95 10.28 1.65
CA ARG A 1035 -36.66 9.81 1.11
C ARG A 1035 -36.85 8.68 0.09
N ALA A 1036 -37.72 7.72 0.36
CA ALA A 1036 -38.01 6.62 -0.55
C ALA A 1036 -38.57 7.14 -1.88
N LEU A 1037 -39.49 8.10 -1.84
CA LEU A 1037 -40.01 8.77 -3.03
C LEU A 1037 -38.92 9.55 -3.77
N TRP A 1038 -38.14 10.36 -3.05
CA TRP A 1038 -37.04 11.13 -3.63
C TRP A 1038 -36.03 10.23 -4.37
N LEU A 1039 -35.66 9.09 -3.80
CA LEU A 1039 -34.80 8.11 -4.47
C LEU A 1039 -35.43 7.54 -5.75
N ALA A 1040 -36.74 7.27 -5.72
CA ALA A 1040 -37.50 6.84 -6.89
C ALA A 1040 -37.40 7.87 -8.02
N GLU A 1041 -37.67 9.13 -7.70
CA GLU A 1041 -37.67 10.24 -8.65
C GLU A 1041 -36.30 10.47 -9.27
N ASN A 1042 -35.24 10.46 -8.46
CA ASN A 1042 -33.86 10.61 -8.95
C ASN A 1042 -33.48 9.51 -9.94
N ILE A 1043 -33.91 8.26 -9.70
CA ILE A 1043 -33.62 7.15 -10.61
C ILE A 1043 -34.45 7.23 -11.87
N ALA A 1044 -35.72 7.65 -11.77
CA ALA A 1044 -36.55 7.89 -12.94
C ALA A 1044 -35.91 8.95 -13.86
N GLN A 1045 -35.29 9.99 -13.28
CA GLN A 1045 -34.54 11.02 -14.02
C GLN A 1045 -33.28 10.49 -14.72
N MET A 1046 -32.67 9.39 -14.26
CA MET A 1046 -31.52 8.78 -14.95
C MET A 1046 -31.92 8.17 -16.31
N ARG A 1047 -33.18 7.78 -16.50
CA ARG A 1047 -33.71 7.19 -17.75
C ARG A 1047 -35.10 7.75 -18.10
N PRO A 1048 -35.17 9.03 -18.51
CA PRO A 1048 -36.43 9.68 -18.82
C PRO A 1048 -37.14 8.94 -19.98
N GLY A 1049 -38.42 8.62 -19.79
CA GLY A 1049 -39.27 7.92 -20.78
C GLY A 1049 -39.36 6.39 -20.60
N VAL A 1050 -38.41 5.76 -19.91
CA VAL A 1050 -38.45 4.32 -19.58
C VAL A 1050 -38.92 4.08 -18.15
N LEU A 1051 -38.56 4.98 -17.23
CA LEU A 1051 -38.89 4.88 -15.81
C LEU A 1051 -39.79 6.04 -15.39
N THR A 1052 -40.80 5.76 -14.56
CA THR A 1052 -41.65 6.76 -13.90
C THR A 1052 -41.85 6.42 -12.44
N ALA A 1053 -41.72 7.40 -11.54
CA ALA A 1053 -42.02 7.24 -10.12
C ALA A 1053 -43.50 7.55 -9.82
N GLY A 1054 -44.06 6.99 -8.74
CA GLY A 1054 -45.42 7.27 -8.29
C GLY A 1054 -45.76 6.63 -6.94
N HIS A 1055 -47.03 6.71 -6.53
CA HIS A 1055 -47.55 6.11 -5.29
C HIS A 1055 -48.60 5.04 -5.58
N LEU A 1056 -48.57 3.96 -4.80
CA LEU A 1056 -49.62 2.95 -4.84
C LEU A 1056 -50.94 3.52 -4.27
N PRO A 1057 -52.11 3.25 -4.89
CA PRO A 1057 -53.36 3.92 -4.55
C PRO A 1057 -53.88 3.65 -3.14
N HIS A 1058 -53.65 2.46 -2.57
CA HIS A 1058 -54.23 2.07 -1.28
C HIS A 1058 -53.23 2.17 -0.14
N SER A 1059 -52.03 1.62 -0.34
CA SER A 1059 -50.94 1.59 0.63
C SER A 1059 -50.13 2.89 0.69
N GLY A 1060 -50.25 3.76 -0.32
CA GLY A 1060 -49.47 5.01 -0.43
C GLY A 1060 -47.98 4.80 -0.72
N MET A 1061 -47.52 3.56 -0.84
CA MET A 1061 -46.10 3.22 -0.97
C MET A 1061 -45.48 3.74 -2.28
N PRO A 1062 -44.26 4.32 -2.24
CA PRO A 1062 -43.58 4.77 -3.45
C PRO A 1062 -43.20 3.59 -4.35
N PHE A 1063 -43.33 3.75 -5.66
CA PHE A 1063 -42.89 2.76 -6.64
C PHE A 1063 -42.17 3.39 -7.83
N LEU A 1064 -41.37 2.57 -8.51
CA LEU A 1064 -40.80 2.81 -9.83
C LEU A 1064 -41.48 1.90 -10.86
N LEU A 1065 -41.99 2.47 -11.94
CA LEU A 1065 -42.58 1.74 -13.06
C LEU A 1065 -41.61 1.74 -14.23
N GLU A 1066 -41.19 0.56 -14.66
CA GLU A 1066 -40.39 0.36 -15.87
C GLU A 1066 -41.29 -0.05 -17.04
N ARG A 1067 -41.20 0.70 -18.15
CA ARG A 1067 -41.88 0.40 -19.41
C ARG A 1067 -40.85 -0.03 -20.45
N LYS A 1068 -40.79 -1.34 -20.76
CA LYS A 1068 -39.85 -1.87 -21.76
C LYS A 1068 -40.51 -2.95 -22.63
N GLY A 1069 -40.54 -2.71 -23.94
CA GLY A 1069 -41.06 -3.68 -24.92
C GLY A 1069 -42.54 -4.03 -24.74
N GLY A 1070 -43.37 -3.07 -24.31
CA GLY A 1070 -44.80 -3.27 -24.07
C GLY A 1070 -45.16 -3.96 -22.75
N ARG A 1071 -44.18 -4.31 -21.91
CA ARG A 1071 -44.40 -4.82 -20.55
C ARG A 1071 -44.17 -3.71 -19.53
N GLU A 1072 -45.04 -3.67 -18.53
CA GLU A 1072 -44.95 -2.81 -17.36
C GLU A 1072 -44.48 -3.64 -16.16
N THR A 1073 -43.43 -3.19 -15.47
CA THR A 1073 -42.96 -3.83 -14.23
C THR A 1073 -42.91 -2.78 -13.12
N ARG A 1074 -43.60 -3.05 -12.01
CA ARG A 1074 -43.68 -2.14 -10.87
C ARG A 1074 -42.74 -2.62 -9.76
N TYR A 1075 -41.86 -1.72 -9.34
CA TYR A 1075 -40.90 -1.90 -8.26
C TYR A 1075 -41.33 -1.05 -7.06
N VAL A 1076 -41.89 -1.68 -6.04
CA VAL A 1076 -42.27 -1.03 -4.79
C VAL A 1076 -41.01 -0.81 -3.94
N ILE A 1077 -40.86 0.41 -3.43
CA ILE A 1077 -39.71 0.79 -2.61
C ILE A 1077 -40.04 0.47 -1.15
N VAL A 1078 -39.19 -0.33 -0.50
CA VAL A 1078 -39.42 -0.85 0.85
C VAL A 1078 -38.29 -0.51 1.82
N HIS A 1079 -38.56 -0.63 3.11
CA HIS A 1079 -37.52 -0.43 4.11
C HIS A 1079 -36.54 -1.63 4.09
N PRO A 1080 -35.22 -1.40 4.24
CA PRO A 1080 -34.20 -2.46 4.25
C PRO A 1080 -34.46 -3.64 5.19
N LEU A 1081 -35.09 -3.39 6.34
CA LEU A 1081 -35.32 -4.38 7.39
C LEU A 1081 -36.64 -5.15 7.26
N TRP A 1082 -37.52 -4.78 6.33
CA TRP A 1082 -38.79 -5.49 6.14
C TRP A 1082 -38.57 -6.87 5.51
N SER A 1083 -39.38 -7.84 5.95
CA SER A 1083 -39.46 -9.15 5.31
C SER A 1083 -40.02 -9.01 3.90
N LEU A 1084 -39.41 -9.76 2.97
CA LEU A 1084 -39.88 -9.85 1.59
C LEU A 1084 -40.70 -11.13 1.35
N ASP A 1085 -41.10 -11.81 2.43
CA ASP A 1085 -41.97 -12.97 2.35
C ASP A 1085 -43.37 -12.56 1.88
N ALA A 1086 -43.97 -13.39 1.02
CA ALA A 1086 -45.23 -13.08 0.37
C ALA A 1086 -46.38 -12.79 1.36
N SER A 1087 -46.40 -13.48 2.52
CA SER A 1087 -47.39 -13.25 3.57
C SER A 1087 -47.23 -11.87 4.21
N ALA A 1088 -46.01 -11.52 4.64
CA ALA A 1088 -45.72 -10.23 5.26
C ALA A 1088 -46.00 -9.05 4.31
N LEU A 1089 -45.69 -9.22 3.02
CA LEU A 1089 -45.93 -8.21 2.00
C LEU A 1089 -47.42 -8.08 1.61
N SER A 1090 -48.17 -9.18 1.65
CA SER A 1090 -49.62 -9.15 1.43
C SER A 1090 -50.33 -8.39 2.54
N ASP A 1091 -49.91 -8.61 3.79
CA ASP A 1091 -50.43 -7.88 4.94
C ASP A 1091 -50.10 -6.38 4.86
N LEU A 1092 -48.89 -6.04 4.37
CA LEU A 1092 -48.42 -4.67 4.21
C LEU A 1092 -49.16 -3.89 3.10
N LEU A 1093 -49.29 -4.49 1.92
CA LEU A 1093 -49.81 -3.80 0.74
C LEU A 1093 -51.34 -3.90 0.61
N GLY A 1094 -51.97 -4.83 1.32
CA GLY A 1094 -53.41 -5.06 1.27
C GLY A 1094 -53.89 -5.26 -0.16
N ASN A 1095 -54.84 -4.43 -0.60
CA ASN A 1095 -55.43 -4.49 -1.94
C ASN A 1095 -54.46 -4.15 -3.08
N ASP A 1096 -53.32 -3.54 -2.80
CA ASP A 1096 -52.31 -3.26 -3.83
C ASP A 1096 -51.41 -4.47 -4.13
N TRP A 1097 -51.47 -5.52 -3.30
CA TRP A 1097 -50.57 -6.67 -3.45
C TRP A 1097 -50.84 -7.48 -4.72
N SER A 1098 -49.76 -7.89 -5.40
CA SER A 1098 -49.79 -8.83 -6.52
C SER A 1098 -48.48 -9.62 -6.59
N PRO A 1099 -48.52 -10.91 -6.97
CA PRO A 1099 -47.31 -11.72 -7.15
C PRO A 1099 -46.39 -11.21 -8.27
N GLU A 1100 -46.86 -10.32 -9.14
CA GLU A 1100 -46.05 -9.69 -10.19
C GLU A 1100 -45.25 -8.48 -9.68
N LEU A 1101 -45.58 -7.96 -8.48
CA LEU A 1101 -44.85 -6.85 -7.88
C LEU A 1101 -43.44 -7.26 -7.53
N ARG A 1102 -42.54 -6.30 -7.72
CA ARG A 1102 -41.13 -6.41 -7.45
C ARG A 1102 -40.77 -5.44 -6.33
N PHE A 1103 -39.79 -5.79 -5.50
CA PHE A 1103 -39.43 -5.01 -4.32
C PHE A 1103 -37.96 -4.58 -4.37
N VAL A 1104 -37.70 -3.33 -4.00
CA VAL A 1104 -36.35 -2.78 -3.92
C VAL A 1104 -36.21 -1.99 -2.64
N ASP A 1105 -35.19 -2.30 -1.84
CA ASP A 1105 -34.94 -1.52 -0.62
C ASP A 1105 -34.20 -0.20 -0.91
N THR A 1106 -34.47 0.81 -0.07
CA THR A 1106 -33.84 2.14 -0.18
C THR A 1106 -32.30 2.09 -0.10
N PHE A 1107 -31.71 1.13 0.62
CA PHE A 1107 -30.26 0.97 0.74
C PHE A 1107 -29.59 0.62 -0.60
N ASN A 1108 -30.13 -0.38 -1.30
CA ASN A 1108 -29.64 -0.83 -2.60
C ASN A 1108 -29.96 0.18 -3.71
N LEU A 1109 -31.09 0.88 -3.60
CA LEU A 1109 -31.52 1.91 -4.53
C LEU A 1109 -30.55 3.11 -4.52
N GLU A 1110 -30.15 3.56 -3.34
CA GLU A 1110 -29.23 4.70 -3.17
C GLU A 1110 -27.79 4.37 -3.58
N ARG A 1111 -27.30 3.16 -3.30
CA ARG A 1111 -25.87 2.81 -3.46
C ARG A 1111 -25.54 2.06 -4.74
N ARG A 1112 -26.49 1.30 -5.28
CA ARG A 1112 -26.27 0.37 -6.41
C ARG A 1112 -27.43 0.35 -7.41
N PRO A 1113 -28.01 1.49 -7.81
CA PRO A 1113 -29.25 1.54 -8.58
C PRO A 1113 -29.18 0.69 -9.86
N LEU A 1114 -28.10 0.85 -10.65
CA LEU A 1114 -27.94 0.12 -11.92
C LEU A 1114 -27.74 -1.39 -11.73
N LYS A 1115 -26.98 -1.82 -10.71
CA LYS A 1115 -26.75 -3.26 -10.45
C LYS A 1115 -28.03 -3.92 -9.95
N THR A 1116 -28.75 -3.24 -9.08
CA THR A 1116 -30.04 -3.67 -8.57
C THR A 1116 -31.03 -3.86 -9.72
N MET A 1117 -31.08 -2.94 -10.68
CA MET A 1117 -31.93 -3.11 -11.86
C MET A 1117 -31.41 -4.16 -12.87
N ALA A 1118 -30.09 -4.31 -13.02
CA ALA A 1118 -29.48 -5.22 -13.99
C ALA A 1118 -29.50 -6.70 -13.57
N ASN A 1119 -29.37 -7.01 -12.28
CA ASN A 1119 -29.45 -8.39 -11.77
C ASN A 1119 -30.77 -9.09 -12.16
N TRP A 1120 -31.80 -8.30 -12.45
CA TRP A 1120 -33.14 -8.78 -12.74
C TRP A 1120 -33.34 -9.10 -14.23
N LEU A 1121 -32.40 -8.67 -15.08
CA LEU A 1121 -32.26 -9.15 -16.46
C LEU A 1121 -31.58 -10.53 -16.54
N LYS A 1122 -30.81 -10.92 -15.51
CA LYS A 1122 -30.13 -12.24 -15.43
C LYS A 1122 -30.95 -13.32 -14.74
N ALA A 1123 -31.94 -12.95 -13.92
CA ALA A 1123 -32.91 -13.89 -13.34
C ALA A 1123 -34.04 -14.27 -14.33
N ARG A 1124 -33.80 -14.10 -15.63
CA ARG A 1124 -34.66 -14.52 -16.74
C ARG A 1124 -34.08 -15.74 -17.42
#